data_AF-A0A4P5VXI9-F1
#
_entry.id   AF-A0A4P5VXI9-F1
#
_cell.length_a   1.000
_cell.length_b   1.000
_cell.length_c   1.000
_cell.angle_alpha   90.00
_cell.angle_beta   90.00
_cell.angle_gamma   90.00
#
_symmetry.space_group_name_H-M   'P 1'
#
loop_
_entity.id
_entity.type
_entity.pdbx_description
1 polymer ?
#
loop_
_entity_poly.entity_id
_entity_poly.type
_entity_poly.pdbx_seq_one_letter_code
_entity_poly.pdbx_strand_id
1 'polypeptide(L)'
;MSIMPETAVLSQTLDPRETPEAGEEGMIAEILGAMRRLMAARYGDRPQLRGAHAKAHGLFRAEFSVDPGISTELRHGVFALEGTRTAWIRASSTPDAVVPDRMPNIRGVSLKVEGVPGAQNAAGEPITEQDFVLITANIVPFGTVRSFRDMIVAYSEGNGMSWFTNPEGPRRAKITSEIVDTADNFLGLTFYSSTPYRLGPHVVKLRVRPTLPVVGTHPDPTDHLRIVSSIQLNTRAVTLELAVQRQRDAAAQPIEDASVDWAEAECPFEPVARIHLPMQDFDQDERNRIAENLRFDPWNTLEAHRPLGGLNRIRAVVYHELAKERLASQRGPVDCLPADDPAPETRAAGLATTREQIAEDAEKLPPIVMCKGAPDACRPGLGWVLTAGVVALEIGLNVVANKVANVEADLAKERVPPPPPLVLFQAQAEAAKLRALGAAMKEGLAAWNAGDFEPGTLKLPEGLPAPEELRRQIDLRLRGVLTGAMGKALSVFEETSPIYLYRSPGGDHRAAALSEHAALYRELPPCPAAATLHDDATFARRRLTGPNGPFLRAVPKLPDAFKVSDTQLRAVTSTADSLACAGEEGRLFLCDYSSLETTLQAKSTSDGTPLRLYAPYALFAVPPGGGSLRAVAIQESPRPDGEQPTTSPADGWRWTMAKYAVESADLVHFEAVAHLGHTHLLLEPVALATVRHLAPNHPISRLLLPHVEGTLSVNDMAVYHLLADGGAIDQTFAATMESIRSAATAAVIAHDLRGDTLAARLERQGLCNVPLPRRLAAGSRRDLSLGERLRSARLPHRSRARRRPGARRLGPGAWPIRDLGRRYRLRGDRFSRRSDAGAHGAHLHRLGRARRGELPPMDRCWLRPGNERRRLDRRGAGAERSRVVGFDASAGKVGATY
;
A
#
# COMPACT_ATOMS: atom_id res chain seq x y z
N MET A 1 -16.44 -31.22 34.14
CA MET A 1 -15.18 -31.09 34.91
C MET A 1 -14.71 -29.65 34.71
N SER A 2 -14.77 -28.84 35.75
CA SER A 2 -14.52 -27.39 35.71
C SER A 2 -13.05 -27.14 35.40
N ILE A 3 -12.74 -26.53 34.25
CA ILE A 3 -11.39 -26.06 33.93
C ILE A 3 -11.23 -24.74 34.68
N MET A 4 -10.70 -24.81 35.90
CA MET A 4 -10.17 -23.63 36.60
C MET A 4 -9.10 -23.02 35.70
N PRO A 5 -9.11 -21.71 35.43
CA PRO A 5 -8.08 -21.07 34.62
C PRO A 5 -6.72 -21.24 35.31
N GLU A 6 -5.75 -21.86 34.61
CA GLU A 6 -4.34 -21.82 34.99
C GLU A 6 -3.87 -20.35 34.97
N THR A 7 -4.03 -19.64 36.07
CA THR A 7 -3.56 -18.25 36.17
C THR A 7 -2.62 -18.14 37.36
N ALA A 8 -1.32 -18.14 37.05
CA ALA A 8 -0.23 -17.81 37.98
C ALA A 8 -0.41 -16.41 38.65
N VAL A 9 -1.38 -15.62 38.20
CA VAL A 9 -1.76 -14.31 38.75
C VAL A 9 -2.57 -14.44 40.05
N LEU A 10 -3.41 -15.47 40.20
CA LEU A 10 -4.16 -15.71 41.45
C LEU A 10 -3.29 -16.39 42.53
N SER A 11 -2.17 -17.00 42.15
CA SER A 11 -1.20 -17.61 43.10
C SER A 11 -0.25 -16.61 43.75
N GLN A 12 -0.45 -15.30 43.58
CA GLN A 12 0.38 -14.28 44.21
C GLN A 12 0.08 -14.18 45.71
N THR A 13 1.12 -14.02 46.52
CA THR A 13 0.97 -13.76 47.96
C THR A 13 0.22 -12.45 48.16
N LEU A 14 -0.87 -12.47 48.94
CA LEU A 14 -1.65 -11.27 49.29
C LEU A 14 -0.80 -10.26 50.05
N ASP A 15 -1.05 -8.96 49.85
CA ASP A 15 -0.49 -7.95 50.74
C ASP A 15 -1.14 -8.09 52.12
N PRO A 16 -0.39 -8.00 53.24
CA PRO A 16 -0.93 -8.20 54.58
C PRO A 16 -2.03 -7.19 54.97
N ARG A 17 -2.23 -6.12 54.21
CA ARG A 17 -3.29 -5.12 54.42
C ARG A 17 -4.59 -5.45 53.66
N GLU A 18 -4.57 -6.45 52.77
CA GLU A 18 -5.74 -6.89 52.03
C GLU A 18 -6.58 -7.89 52.84
N THR A 19 -7.90 -7.80 52.69
CA THR A 19 -8.85 -8.70 53.34
C THR A 19 -9.88 -9.18 52.31
N PRO A 20 -9.56 -10.23 51.54
CA PRO A 20 -10.43 -10.71 50.47
C PRO A 20 -11.83 -11.13 50.95
N GLU A 21 -12.82 -10.97 50.07
CA GLU A 21 -14.18 -11.43 50.35
C GLU A 21 -14.26 -12.96 50.43
N ALA A 22 -15.19 -13.48 51.23
CA ALA A 22 -15.49 -14.91 51.22
C ALA A 22 -16.00 -15.35 49.83
N GLY A 23 -15.35 -16.35 49.24
CA GLY A 23 -15.68 -16.88 47.91
C GLY A 23 -15.22 -16.01 46.74
N GLU A 24 -14.27 -15.10 46.95
CA GLU A 24 -13.81 -14.13 45.94
C GLU A 24 -13.37 -14.76 44.62
N GLU A 25 -12.57 -15.83 44.66
CA GLU A 25 -12.08 -16.51 43.46
C GLU A 25 -13.22 -17.04 42.58
N GLY A 26 -14.28 -17.59 43.20
CA GLY A 26 -15.48 -18.04 42.51
C GLY A 26 -16.22 -16.89 41.83
N MET A 27 -16.34 -15.76 42.51
CA MET A 27 -16.95 -14.55 41.94
C MET A 27 -16.14 -13.98 40.76
N ILE A 28 -14.80 -14.00 40.84
CA ILE A 28 -13.92 -13.58 39.73
C ILE A 28 -14.12 -14.49 38.51
N ALA A 29 -14.22 -15.81 38.72
CA ALA A 29 -14.49 -16.75 37.64
C ALA A 29 -15.88 -16.52 37.00
N GLU A 30 -16.91 -16.22 37.79
CA GLU A 30 -18.24 -15.86 37.29
C GLU A 30 -18.20 -14.58 36.45
N ILE A 31 -17.49 -13.54 36.90
CA ILE A 31 -17.29 -12.29 36.17
C ILE A 31 -16.64 -12.55 34.81
N LEU A 32 -15.52 -13.28 34.78
CA LEU A 32 -14.83 -13.60 33.52
C LEU A 32 -15.74 -14.36 32.55
N GLY A 33 -16.49 -15.34 33.07
CA GLY A 33 -17.47 -16.10 32.27
C GLY A 33 -18.58 -15.21 31.69
N ALA A 34 -19.12 -14.28 32.47
CA ALA A 34 -20.14 -13.33 32.03
C ALA A 34 -19.60 -12.36 30.96
N MET A 35 -18.39 -11.83 31.13
CA MET A 35 -17.76 -10.96 30.14
C MET A 35 -17.45 -11.71 28.83
N ARG A 36 -16.99 -12.96 28.89
CA ARG A 36 -16.79 -13.80 27.69
C ARG A 36 -18.10 -14.00 26.91
N ARG A 37 -19.22 -14.24 27.61
CA ARG A 37 -20.55 -14.33 26.96
C ARG A 37 -20.94 -13.04 26.26
N LEU A 38 -20.73 -11.89 26.91
CA LEU A 38 -20.99 -10.57 26.33
C LEU A 38 -20.14 -10.33 25.07
N MET A 39 -18.85 -10.64 25.13
CA MET A 39 -17.92 -10.50 23.99
C MET A 39 -18.32 -11.41 22.83
N ALA A 40 -18.61 -12.70 23.10
CA ALA A 40 -19.03 -13.66 22.09
C ALA A 40 -20.34 -13.25 21.42
N ALA A 41 -21.34 -12.83 22.20
CA ALA A 41 -22.64 -12.37 21.67
C ALA A 41 -22.50 -11.13 20.77
N ARG A 42 -21.52 -10.26 21.06
CA ARG A 42 -21.30 -9.02 20.32
C ARG A 42 -20.55 -9.22 19.01
N TYR A 43 -19.41 -9.92 19.07
CA TYR A 43 -18.48 -9.97 17.96
C TYR A 43 -18.64 -11.24 17.11
N GLY A 44 -19.10 -12.35 17.69
CA GLY A 44 -19.02 -13.65 17.02
C GLY A 44 -17.59 -13.94 16.60
N ASP A 45 -17.40 -14.28 15.31
CA ASP A 45 -16.08 -14.56 14.71
C ASP A 45 -15.34 -13.29 14.24
N ARG A 46 -15.93 -12.10 14.41
CA ARG A 46 -15.29 -10.84 13.99
C ARG A 46 -14.16 -10.45 14.95
N PRO A 47 -13.16 -9.68 14.47
CA PRO A 47 -12.15 -9.09 15.35
C PRO A 47 -12.79 -8.36 16.52
N GLN A 48 -12.37 -8.71 17.73
CA GLN A 48 -12.94 -8.13 18.94
C GLN A 48 -12.25 -6.79 19.24
N LEU A 49 -13.04 -5.81 19.69
CA LEU A 49 -12.51 -4.65 20.40
C LEU A 49 -12.41 -4.98 21.89
N ARG A 50 -12.07 -4.00 22.73
CA ARG A 50 -11.96 -4.19 24.18
C ARG A 50 -13.34 -4.30 24.83
N GLY A 51 -13.51 -5.24 25.75
CA GLY A 51 -14.77 -5.46 26.48
C GLY A 51 -15.19 -4.34 27.45
N ALA A 52 -14.30 -3.38 27.68
CA ALA A 52 -14.58 -2.05 28.17
C ALA A 52 -13.57 -1.11 27.52
N HIS A 53 -13.87 0.17 27.43
CA HIS A 53 -13.01 1.14 26.73
C HIS A 53 -12.88 0.86 25.23
N ALA A 54 -13.97 0.42 24.58
CA ALA A 54 -13.99 -0.03 23.19
C ALA A 54 -13.63 1.11 22.22
N LYS A 55 -14.13 2.33 22.48
CA LYS A 55 -13.77 3.50 21.69
C LYS A 55 -12.45 4.09 22.17
N ALA A 56 -11.45 4.15 21.28
CA ALA A 56 -10.21 4.89 21.49
C ALA A 56 -10.30 6.28 20.85
N HIS A 57 -9.90 7.33 21.56
CA HIS A 57 -9.79 8.69 21.02
C HIS A 57 -8.42 8.97 20.43
N GLY A 58 -7.39 8.24 20.87
CA GLY A 58 -6.05 8.36 20.33
C GLY A 58 -4.99 7.67 21.19
N LEU A 59 -3.80 7.49 20.63
CA LEU A 59 -2.60 7.05 21.33
C LEU A 59 -1.54 8.13 21.21
N PHE A 60 -1.31 8.83 22.30
CA PHE A 60 -0.38 9.96 22.38
C PHE A 60 0.97 9.49 22.87
N ARG A 61 2.03 9.87 22.17
CA ARG A 61 3.39 9.79 22.69
C ARG A 61 3.54 10.83 23.81
N ALA A 62 4.20 10.45 24.88
CA ALA A 62 4.42 11.31 26.04
C ALA A 62 5.84 11.14 26.61
N GLU A 63 6.20 12.08 27.45
CA GLU A 63 7.42 12.08 28.25
C GLU A 63 7.04 12.11 29.74
N PHE A 64 7.49 11.12 30.50
CA PHE A 64 7.24 11.00 31.92
C PHE A 64 8.47 11.46 32.71
N SER A 65 8.27 12.37 33.66
CA SER A 65 9.33 12.88 34.53
C SER A 65 8.84 12.98 35.96
N VAL A 66 9.62 12.47 36.91
CA VAL A 66 9.33 12.59 38.34
C VAL A 66 9.65 14.01 38.81
N ASP A 67 8.77 14.61 39.60
CA ASP A 67 9.00 15.95 40.11
C ASP A 67 10.24 15.96 41.05
N PRO A 68 11.19 16.89 40.89
CA PRO A 68 12.41 16.90 41.69
C PRO A 68 12.13 17.22 43.18
N GLY A 69 11.03 17.92 43.48
CA GLY A 69 10.65 18.33 44.82
C GLY A 69 9.83 17.31 45.63
N ILE A 70 9.62 16.08 45.14
CA ILE A 70 8.76 15.11 45.83
C ILE A 70 9.40 14.68 47.15
N SER A 71 8.54 14.49 48.16
CA SER A 71 8.95 13.99 49.48
C SER A 71 9.71 12.68 49.35
N THR A 72 10.75 12.49 50.17
CA THR A 72 11.52 11.25 50.22
C THR A 72 10.66 10.03 50.55
N GLU A 73 9.54 10.22 51.28
CA GLU A 73 8.56 9.16 51.60
C GLU A 73 7.80 8.65 50.38
N LEU A 74 7.71 9.44 49.29
CA LEU A 74 6.98 9.07 48.07
C LEU A 74 7.91 8.52 46.97
N ARG A 75 9.23 8.50 47.21
CA ARG A 75 10.26 8.03 46.24
C ARG A 75 10.36 6.51 46.22
N HIS A 76 9.31 5.85 45.73
CA HIS A 76 9.26 4.41 45.56
C HIS A 76 8.90 3.99 44.13
N GLY A 77 9.46 2.86 43.69
CA GLY A 77 9.26 2.32 42.34
C GLY A 77 9.60 3.35 41.26
N VAL A 78 8.67 3.63 40.33
CA VAL A 78 8.92 4.61 39.26
C VAL A 78 9.13 6.04 39.76
N PHE A 79 8.65 6.41 40.95
CA PHE A 79 8.88 7.73 41.55
C PHE A 79 10.26 7.85 42.23
N ALA A 80 11.01 6.76 42.36
CA ALA A 80 12.41 6.80 42.78
C ALA A 80 13.37 7.05 41.60
N LEU A 81 12.87 6.94 40.37
CA LEU A 81 13.71 6.94 39.18
C LEU A 81 14.03 8.36 38.71
N GLU A 82 15.31 8.61 38.43
CA GLU A 82 15.76 9.87 37.86
C GLU A 82 15.58 9.91 36.33
N GLY A 83 15.53 11.13 35.79
CA GLY A 83 15.46 11.42 34.35
C GLY A 83 14.08 11.27 33.72
N THR A 84 13.99 11.74 32.47
CA THR A 84 12.77 11.66 31.64
C THR A 84 12.71 10.34 30.89
N ARG A 85 11.52 9.73 30.83
CA ARG A 85 11.24 8.47 30.13
C ARG A 85 10.22 8.67 29.03
N THR A 86 10.29 7.86 27.99
CA THR A 86 9.21 7.79 27.00
C THR A 86 8.01 7.08 27.61
N ALA A 87 6.82 7.55 27.27
CA ALA A 87 5.57 6.98 27.69
C ALA A 87 4.52 7.04 26.58
N TRP A 88 3.46 6.26 26.74
CA TRP A 88 2.28 6.26 25.87
C TRP A 88 1.03 6.54 26.69
N ILE A 89 0.16 7.42 26.19
CA ILE A 89 -1.18 7.65 26.72
C ILE A 89 -2.22 7.15 25.72
N ARG A 90 -3.09 6.24 26.14
CA ARG A 90 -4.31 5.89 25.39
C ARG A 90 -5.51 6.61 25.99
N ALA A 91 -6.18 7.41 25.17
CA ALA A 91 -7.44 8.07 25.48
C ALA A 91 -8.65 7.21 25.05
N SER A 92 -9.70 7.12 25.87
CA SER A 92 -10.84 6.23 25.58
C SER A 92 -12.15 6.59 26.29
N SER A 93 -13.25 5.98 25.86
CA SER A 93 -14.57 6.02 26.54
C SER A 93 -14.93 4.64 27.06
N THR A 94 -15.35 4.54 28.32
CA THR A 94 -15.55 3.28 29.08
C THR A 94 -16.52 2.25 28.48
N PRO A 95 -17.60 2.63 27.76
CA PRO A 95 -18.53 1.66 27.20
C PRO A 95 -17.84 0.52 26.43
N ASP A 96 -18.48 -0.64 26.46
CA ASP A 96 -18.04 -1.88 25.82
C ASP A 96 -18.27 -1.83 24.28
N ALA A 97 -18.96 -0.81 23.78
CA ALA A 97 -19.21 -0.53 22.37
C ALA A 97 -18.67 0.84 21.95
N VAL A 98 -18.46 1.02 20.64
CA VAL A 98 -18.18 2.34 20.08
C VAL A 98 -19.47 3.15 20.08
N VAL A 99 -19.46 4.23 20.86
CA VAL A 99 -20.61 5.11 21.10
C VAL A 99 -20.23 6.57 20.80
N PRO A 100 -21.20 7.42 20.40
CA PRO A 100 -20.96 8.84 20.17
C PRO A 100 -20.40 9.54 21.40
N ASP A 101 -19.48 10.50 21.20
CA ASP A 101 -18.85 11.23 22.30
C ASP A 101 -19.82 12.09 23.11
N ARG A 102 -20.95 12.51 22.51
CA ARG A 102 -22.03 13.22 23.23
C ARG A 102 -22.82 12.36 24.20
N MET A 103 -22.70 11.03 24.12
CA MET A 103 -23.37 10.16 25.07
C MET A 103 -22.70 10.30 26.44
N PRO A 104 -23.44 10.64 27.51
CA PRO A 104 -22.88 10.70 28.86
C PRO A 104 -22.29 9.35 29.26
N ASN A 105 -21.02 9.32 29.68
CA ASN A 105 -20.35 8.12 30.17
C ASN A 105 -19.06 8.48 30.94
N ILE A 106 -18.33 7.48 31.43
CA ILE A 106 -17.02 7.66 32.07
C ILE A 106 -15.93 7.65 30.99
N ARG A 107 -14.94 8.55 31.06
CA ARG A 107 -13.77 8.52 30.16
C ARG A 107 -12.57 7.85 30.84
N GLY A 108 -11.73 7.19 30.06
CA GLY A 108 -10.57 6.44 30.55
C GLY A 108 -9.26 6.91 29.93
N VAL A 109 -8.21 6.96 30.76
CA VAL A 109 -6.84 7.21 30.34
C VAL A 109 -5.94 6.07 30.80
N SER A 110 -5.09 5.56 29.90
CA SER A 110 -4.09 4.55 30.25
C SER A 110 -2.70 5.08 29.91
N LEU A 111 -1.81 5.10 30.88
CA LEU A 111 -0.42 5.51 30.75
C LEU A 111 0.48 4.28 30.81
N LYS A 112 1.42 4.17 29.87
CA LYS A 112 2.49 3.16 29.87
C LYS A 112 3.83 3.89 29.87
N VAL A 113 4.62 3.74 30.93
CA VAL A 113 5.96 4.33 31.06
C VAL A 113 6.99 3.28 30.65
N GLU A 114 7.82 3.60 29.66
CA GLU A 114 8.85 2.70 29.12
C GLU A 114 10.20 2.92 29.83
N GLY A 115 11.12 1.96 29.67
CA GLY A 115 12.49 2.10 30.17
C GLY A 115 12.56 2.11 31.70
N VAL A 116 11.70 1.33 32.35
CA VAL A 116 11.69 1.12 33.79
C VAL A 116 12.67 -0.02 34.10
N PRO A 117 13.81 0.24 34.75
CA PRO A 117 14.83 -0.78 34.96
C PRO A 117 14.44 -1.78 36.06
N GLY A 118 14.40 -3.07 35.71
CA GLY A 118 14.91 -4.16 36.54
C GLY A 118 14.26 -4.43 37.89
N ALA A 119 12.95 -4.65 37.93
CA ALA A 119 12.32 -5.42 39.01
C ALA A 119 11.42 -6.51 38.44
N GLN A 120 11.02 -7.44 39.31
CA GLN A 120 9.97 -8.38 39.01
C GLN A 120 8.61 -7.71 39.26
N ASN A 121 7.59 -8.03 38.45
CA ASN A 121 6.21 -7.77 38.85
C ASN A 121 5.85 -8.65 40.08
N ALA A 122 4.65 -8.47 40.63
CA ALA A 122 4.17 -9.26 41.76
C ALA A 122 4.11 -10.80 41.48
N ALA A 123 4.23 -11.22 40.21
CA ALA A 123 4.33 -12.62 39.78
C ALA A 123 5.78 -13.12 39.61
N GLY A 124 6.81 -12.30 39.84
CA GLY A 124 8.21 -12.71 39.67
C GLY A 124 8.77 -12.52 38.24
N GLU A 125 8.02 -11.90 37.32
CA GLU A 125 8.44 -11.75 35.93
C GLU A 125 9.20 -10.44 35.70
N PRO A 126 10.28 -10.42 34.90
CA PRO A 126 11.00 -9.18 34.60
C PRO A 126 10.11 -8.21 33.83
N ILE A 127 9.99 -6.97 34.32
CA ILE A 127 9.27 -5.91 33.62
C ILE A 127 10.22 -4.78 33.19
N THR A 128 9.94 -4.21 32.02
CA THR A 128 10.64 -3.04 31.47
C THR A 128 9.75 -1.80 31.36
N GLU A 129 8.49 -1.94 31.80
CA GLU A 129 7.42 -0.97 31.64
C GLU A 129 6.58 -0.88 32.92
N GLN A 130 5.91 0.25 33.11
CA GLN A 130 4.97 0.50 34.21
C GLN A 130 3.66 1.06 33.63
N ASP A 131 2.55 0.40 33.90
CA ASP A 131 1.23 0.85 33.46
C ASP A 131 0.44 1.51 34.61
N PHE A 132 -0.35 2.52 34.26
CA PHE A 132 -1.37 3.13 35.10
C PHE A 132 -2.67 3.24 34.31
N VAL A 133 -3.78 2.80 34.87
CA VAL A 133 -5.09 2.82 34.19
C VAL A 133 -6.09 3.52 35.09
N LEU A 134 -6.56 4.69 34.62
CA LEU A 134 -7.39 5.64 35.36
C LEU A 134 -8.66 5.98 34.58
N ILE A 135 -9.68 6.46 35.29
CA ILE A 135 -10.98 6.87 34.74
C ILE A 135 -11.43 8.20 35.36
N THR A 136 -12.40 8.89 34.78
CA THR A 136 -12.90 10.17 35.31
C THR A 136 -13.65 10.06 36.65
N ALA A 137 -13.92 8.84 37.12
CA ALA A 137 -14.61 8.56 38.38
C ALA A 137 -13.62 8.40 39.55
N ASN A 138 -13.75 9.22 40.60
CA ASN A 138 -12.95 9.04 41.84
C ASN A 138 -13.35 7.80 42.64
N ILE A 139 -14.65 7.46 42.60
CA ILE A 139 -15.23 6.27 43.22
C ILE A 139 -16.14 5.55 42.23
N VAL A 140 -16.40 4.27 42.46
CA VAL A 140 -17.25 3.44 41.59
C VAL A 140 -18.43 2.87 42.36
N PRO A 141 -19.63 2.80 41.76
CA PRO A 141 -20.86 2.45 42.48
C PRO A 141 -20.91 0.99 42.96
N PHE A 142 -20.13 0.10 42.34
CA PHE A 142 -20.04 -1.29 42.77
C PHE A 142 -19.13 -1.48 43.99
N GLY A 143 -17.98 -0.81 44.05
CA GLY A 143 -17.09 -0.79 45.23
C GLY A 143 -16.35 -2.10 45.54
N THR A 144 -17.05 -3.23 45.62
CA THR A 144 -16.55 -4.54 46.05
C THR A 144 -16.68 -5.61 44.95
N VAL A 145 -16.07 -6.78 45.16
CA VAL A 145 -16.08 -7.88 44.18
C VAL A 145 -17.49 -8.43 43.98
N ARG A 146 -18.23 -8.66 45.07
CA ARG A 146 -19.60 -9.17 45.01
C ARG A 146 -20.53 -8.26 44.24
N SER A 147 -20.51 -6.97 44.54
CA SER A 147 -21.38 -6.01 43.86
C SER A 147 -21.03 -5.88 42.38
N PHE A 148 -19.74 -5.93 42.01
CA PHE A 148 -19.31 -5.92 40.61
C PHE A 148 -19.74 -7.20 39.88
N ARG A 149 -19.62 -8.38 40.52
CA ARG A 149 -20.15 -9.64 40.00
C ARG A 149 -21.64 -9.52 39.72
N ASP A 150 -22.42 -9.10 40.72
CA ASP A 150 -23.87 -8.97 40.60
C ASP A 150 -24.25 -8.03 39.44
N MET A 151 -23.51 -6.93 39.27
CA MET A 151 -23.69 -6.00 38.15
C MET A 151 -23.43 -6.69 36.80
N ILE A 152 -22.24 -7.27 36.61
CA ILE A 152 -21.83 -7.84 35.32
C ILE A 152 -22.71 -9.03 34.94
N VAL A 153 -23.09 -9.88 35.90
CA VAL A 153 -24.03 -10.99 35.66
C VAL A 153 -25.38 -10.44 35.19
N ALA A 154 -25.94 -9.46 35.91
CA ALA A 154 -27.21 -8.85 35.54
C ALA A 154 -27.19 -8.22 34.13
N TYR A 155 -26.12 -7.49 33.81
CA TYR A 155 -25.91 -6.95 32.47
C TYR A 155 -25.79 -8.05 31.41
N SER A 156 -25.07 -9.15 31.70
CA SER A 156 -24.91 -10.28 30.77
C SER A 156 -26.20 -11.03 30.45
N GLU A 157 -27.19 -10.95 31.36
CA GLU A 157 -28.51 -11.56 31.22
C GLU A 157 -29.55 -10.59 30.64
N GLY A 158 -29.14 -9.37 30.26
CA GLY A 158 -30.04 -8.34 29.73
C GLY A 158 -30.96 -7.71 30.76
N ASN A 159 -30.72 -7.93 32.06
CA ASN A 159 -31.55 -7.45 33.16
C ASN A 159 -30.85 -6.39 34.03
N GLY A 160 -29.85 -5.67 33.48
CA GLY A 160 -28.95 -4.78 34.23
C GLY A 160 -29.61 -3.73 35.15
N MET A 161 -30.85 -3.31 34.86
CA MET A 161 -31.61 -2.41 35.74
C MET A 161 -31.93 -3.05 37.11
N SER A 162 -32.00 -4.38 37.18
CA SER A 162 -32.22 -5.14 38.42
C SER A 162 -31.12 -4.92 39.46
N TRP A 163 -29.92 -4.50 39.05
CA TRP A 163 -28.82 -4.21 39.98
C TRP A 163 -29.09 -2.99 40.89
N PHE A 164 -30.03 -2.12 40.50
CA PHE A 164 -30.46 -0.96 41.27
C PHE A 164 -31.70 -1.20 42.14
N THR A 165 -32.30 -2.41 42.12
CA THR A 165 -33.57 -2.67 42.84
C THR A 165 -33.38 -3.16 44.28
N ASN A 166 -32.13 -3.40 44.70
CA ASN A 166 -31.81 -3.82 46.07
C ASN A 166 -31.71 -2.60 47.03
N PRO A 167 -31.58 -2.80 48.36
CA PRO A 167 -31.50 -1.71 49.34
C PRO A 167 -30.34 -0.72 49.11
N GLU A 168 -29.23 -1.15 48.50
CA GLU A 168 -28.09 -0.29 48.14
C GLU A 168 -28.30 0.50 46.83
N GLY A 169 -29.36 0.20 46.09
CA GLY A 169 -29.70 0.77 44.78
C GLY A 169 -29.69 2.29 44.74
N PRO A 170 -30.34 3.01 45.67
CA PRO A 170 -30.33 4.47 45.70
C PRO A 170 -28.92 5.07 45.83
N ARG A 171 -28.05 4.45 46.65
CA ARG A 171 -26.66 4.90 46.81
C ARG A 171 -25.88 4.73 45.51
N ARG A 172 -26.03 3.56 44.86
CA ARG A 172 -25.39 3.25 43.58
C ARG A 172 -25.87 4.19 42.46
N ALA A 173 -27.17 4.47 42.41
CA ALA A 173 -27.77 5.37 41.43
C ALA A 173 -27.23 6.80 41.61
N LYS A 174 -27.14 7.29 42.86
CA LYS A 174 -26.54 8.59 43.17
C LYS A 174 -25.09 8.68 42.66
N ILE A 175 -24.24 7.74 43.07
CA ILE A 175 -22.83 7.70 42.62
C ILE A 175 -22.75 7.64 41.09
N THR A 176 -23.58 6.81 40.44
CA THR A 176 -23.61 6.70 38.97
C THR A 176 -23.96 8.02 38.30
N SER A 177 -24.94 8.77 38.83
CA SER A 177 -25.34 10.07 38.28
C SER A 177 -24.28 11.16 38.42
N GLU A 178 -23.40 11.05 39.41
CA GLU A 178 -22.33 12.03 39.67
C GLU A 178 -21.07 11.78 38.83
N ILE A 179 -20.85 10.55 38.34
CA ILE A 179 -19.64 10.18 37.59
C ILE A 179 -19.84 10.03 36.07
N VAL A 180 -21.09 9.97 35.62
CA VAL A 180 -21.46 9.84 34.20
C VAL A 180 -21.74 11.23 33.62
N ASP A 181 -20.89 11.69 32.71
CA ASP A 181 -21.00 13.04 32.15
C ASP A 181 -20.62 13.09 30.66
N THR A 182 -20.96 14.20 30.01
CA THR A 182 -20.39 14.59 28.72
C THR A 182 -19.02 15.24 28.92
N ALA A 183 -18.23 15.25 27.85
CA ALA A 183 -16.93 15.91 27.87
C ALA A 183 -16.75 16.64 26.54
N ASP A 184 -16.20 17.84 26.58
CA ASP A 184 -15.91 18.63 25.38
C ASP A 184 -14.48 18.44 24.88
N ASN A 185 -13.54 18.20 25.80
CA ASN A 185 -12.12 18.02 25.49
C ASN A 185 -11.50 16.97 26.42
N PHE A 186 -10.98 15.89 25.84
CA PHE A 186 -10.39 14.79 26.60
C PHE A 186 -9.16 15.23 27.42
N LEU A 187 -8.30 16.08 26.84
CA LEU A 187 -7.08 16.57 27.48
C LEU A 187 -7.37 17.58 28.62
N GLY A 188 -8.63 18.01 28.76
CA GLY A 188 -9.09 18.84 29.87
C GLY A 188 -9.61 18.06 31.08
N LEU A 189 -9.72 16.74 30.99
CA LEU A 189 -10.34 15.91 32.02
C LEU A 189 -9.37 15.56 33.16
N THR A 190 -9.94 15.33 34.34
CA THR A 190 -9.24 14.76 35.49
C THR A 190 -9.58 13.28 35.61
N PHE A 191 -8.57 12.45 35.84
CA PHE A 191 -8.68 11.00 35.94
C PHE A 191 -8.15 10.50 37.27
N TYR A 192 -8.74 9.44 37.79
CA TYR A 192 -8.46 8.82 39.08
C TYR A 192 -8.25 7.32 38.89
N SER A 193 -7.42 6.71 39.74
CA SER A 193 -7.27 5.25 39.73
C SER A 193 -8.54 4.53 40.22
N SER A 194 -9.39 5.24 40.98
CA SER A 194 -10.57 4.78 41.73
C SER A 194 -10.28 3.72 42.80
N THR A 195 -9.34 2.82 42.54
CA THR A 195 -8.84 1.78 43.44
C THR A 195 -7.47 2.15 44.03
N PRO A 196 -7.12 1.58 45.20
CA PRO A 196 -5.85 1.83 45.86
C PRO A 196 -4.70 0.99 45.29
N TYR A 197 -3.48 1.50 45.47
CA TYR A 197 -2.22 0.93 45.03
C TYR A 197 -1.21 1.01 46.17
N ARG A 198 -0.25 0.09 46.19
CA ARG A 198 0.93 0.19 47.03
C ARG A 198 1.83 1.31 46.49
N LEU A 199 2.49 2.03 47.39
CA LEU A 199 3.63 2.89 47.07
C LEU A 199 4.70 2.68 48.13
N GLY A 200 5.55 1.67 47.93
CA GLY A 200 6.50 1.23 48.96
C GLY A 200 5.79 0.79 50.25
N PRO A 201 5.99 1.46 51.39
CA PRO A 201 5.28 1.18 52.63
C PRO A 201 3.85 1.76 52.66
N HIS A 202 3.50 2.66 51.74
CA HIS A 202 2.23 3.39 51.75
C HIS A 202 1.15 2.69 50.93
N VAL A 203 -0.11 3.08 51.19
CA VAL A 203 -1.28 2.80 50.35
C VAL A 203 -1.75 4.13 49.78
N VAL A 204 -1.97 4.19 48.47
CA VAL A 204 -2.30 5.44 47.76
C VAL A 204 -3.40 5.25 46.71
N LYS A 205 -4.15 6.31 46.43
CA LYS A 205 -4.90 6.49 45.16
C LYS A 205 -4.14 7.45 44.23
N LEU A 206 -4.38 7.38 42.93
CA LEU A 206 -3.69 8.20 41.92
C LEU A 206 -4.67 9.16 41.26
N ARG A 207 -4.18 10.36 40.89
CA ARG A 207 -4.90 11.34 40.07
C ARG A 207 -4.02 11.87 38.95
N VAL A 208 -4.57 11.99 37.75
CA VAL A 208 -3.97 12.68 36.61
C VAL A 208 -4.86 13.85 36.21
N ARG A 209 -4.33 15.06 36.12
CA ARG A 209 -5.08 16.26 35.67
C ARG A 209 -4.22 17.18 34.80
N PRO A 210 -4.80 18.00 33.93
CA PRO A 210 -4.04 19.01 33.19
C PRO A 210 -3.50 20.10 34.13
N THR A 211 -2.29 20.59 33.87
CA THR A 211 -1.69 21.67 34.68
C THR A 211 -2.24 23.06 34.33
N LEU A 212 -2.87 23.20 33.18
CA LEU A 212 -3.50 24.42 32.70
C LEU A 212 -4.90 24.11 32.18
N PRO A 213 -5.84 25.07 32.22
CA PRO A 213 -7.14 24.91 31.58
C PRO A 213 -6.95 24.58 30.09
N VAL A 214 -7.49 23.43 29.70
CA VAL A 214 -7.49 22.97 28.31
C VAL A 214 -8.92 23.14 27.79
N VAL A 215 -9.09 24.08 26.87
CA VAL A 215 -10.39 24.49 26.32
C VAL A 215 -10.42 24.17 24.83
N GLY A 216 -11.57 23.69 24.36
CA GLY A 216 -11.84 23.41 22.94
C GLY A 216 -13.10 22.58 22.81
N THR A 217 -13.94 22.90 21.85
CA THR A 217 -15.15 22.14 21.50
C THR A 217 -15.15 21.90 19.99
N HIS A 218 -15.89 20.90 19.54
CA HIS A 218 -16.12 20.67 18.12
C HIS A 218 -17.60 20.28 17.90
N PRO A 219 -18.25 20.74 16.82
CA PRO A 219 -19.67 20.50 16.60
C PRO A 219 -20.01 19.04 16.25
N ASP A 220 -19.01 18.20 15.95
CA ASP A 220 -19.22 16.78 15.66
C ASP A 220 -19.83 16.05 16.88
N PRO A 221 -20.97 15.35 16.74
CA PRO A 221 -21.61 14.65 17.85
C PRO A 221 -20.94 13.31 18.23
N THR A 222 -20.15 12.76 17.31
CA THR A 222 -19.68 11.38 17.33
C THR A 222 -18.25 11.22 17.81
N ASP A 223 -17.34 12.10 17.39
CA ASP A 223 -15.88 11.95 17.56
C ASP A 223 -15.15 13.25 17.96
N HIS A 224 -15.88 14.21 18.52
CA HIS A 224 -15.29 15.51 18.89
C HIS A 224 -14.13 15.41 19.87
N LEU A 225 -14.08 14.42 20.77
CA LEU A 225 -12.99 14.30 21.74
C LEU A 225 -11.66 13.99 21.07
N ARG A 226 -11.69 13.16 20.02
CA ARG A 226 -10.54 12.86 19.17
C ARG A 226 -10.12 14.07 18.34
N ILE A 227 -11.08 14.70 17.67
CA ILE A 227 -10.84 15.86 16.79
C ILE A 227 -10.20 17.01 17.58
N VAL A 228 -10.79 17.38 18.72
CA VAL A 228 -10.26 18.45 19.58
C VAL A 228 -8.86 18.10 20.08
N SER A 229 -8.62 16.85 20.48
CA SER A 229 -7.28 16.41 20.92
C SER A 229 -6.25 16.48 19.77
N SER A 230 -6.65 16.14 18.54
CA SER A 230 -5.79 16.22 17.35
C SER A 230 -5.42 17.65 17.03
N ILE A 231 -6.39 18.57 16.95
CA ILE A 231 -6.15 20.01 16.71
C ILE A 231 -5.19 20.56 17.78
N GLN A 232 -5.42 20.19 19.04
CA GLN A 232 -4.63 20.71 20.14
C GLN A 232 -3.19 20.20 20.12
N LEU A 233 -2.97 18.89 19.97
CA LEU A 233 -1.62 18.32 19.97
C LEU A 233 -0.85 18.63 18.69
N ASN A 234 -1.52 18.97 17.58
CA ASN A 234 -0.86 19.51 16.39
C ASN A 234 -0.37 20.97 16.56
N THR A 235 -0.96 21.72 17.50
CA THR A 235 -0.68 23.16 17.64
C THR A 235 0.11 23.52 18.89
N ARG A 236 0.02 22.73 19.97
CA ARG A 236 0.74 22.99 21.22
C ARG A 236 0.97 21.73 22.04
N ALA A 237 2.02 21.75 22.85
CA ALA A 237 2.25 20.71 23.85
C ALA A 237 1.30 20.85 25.04
N VAL A 238 1.00 19.73 25.71
CA VAL A 238 0.14 19.68 26.90
C VAL A 238 0.92 19.02 28.03
N THR A 239 0.75 19.50 29.27
CA THR A 239 1.35 18.89 30.44
C THR A 239 0.26 18.45 31.40
N LEU A 240 0.36 17.20 31.86
CA LEU A 240 -0.49 16.62 32.88
C LEU A 240 0.33 16.41 34.16
N GLU A 241 -0.30 16.64 35.31
CA GLU A 241 0.22 16.35 36.64
C GLU A 241 -0.30 15.00 37.10
N LEU A 242 0.60 14.11 37.53
CA LEU A 242 0.29 12.88 38.26
C LEU A 242 0.52 13.13 39.75
N ALA A 243 -0.48 12.85 40.57
CA ALA A 243 -0.46 13.03 42.02
C ALA A 243 -0.91 11.75 42.75
N VAL A 244 -0.49 11.61 44.01
CA VAL A 244 -0.86 10.50 44.90
C VAL A 244 -1.66 11.01 46.10
N GLN A 245 -2.66 10.27 46.53
CA GLN A 245 -3.41 10.53 47.77
C GLN A 245 -3.13 9.40 48.75
N ARG A 246 -2.46 9.70 49.87
CA ARG A 246 -2.04 8.71 50.86
C ARG A 246 -3.19 8.34 51.81
N GLN A 247 -3.31 7.04 52.10
CA GLN A 247 -4.16 6.54 53.16
C GLN A 247 -3.64 7.04 54.53
N ARG A 248 -4.54 7.60 55.34
CA ARG A 248 -4.33 8.12 56.70
C ARG A 248 -5.02 7.25 57.75
N ASP A 249 -6.22 6.75 57.44
CA ASP A 249 -7.01 5.89 58.32
C ASP A 249 -7.60 4.73 57.52
N ALA A 250 -7.15 3.51 57.81
CA ALA A 250 -7.58 2.31 57.09
C ALA A 250 -9.07 1.97 57.24
N ALA A 251 -9.72 2.42 58.32
CA ALA A 251 -11.15 2.19 58.54
C ALA A 251 -12.01 3.14 57.70
N ALA A 252 -11.66 4.43 57.67
CA ALA A 252 -12.35 5.44 56.87
C ALA A 252 -12.01 5.33 55.37
N GLN A 253 -10.85 4.78 55.03
CA GLN A 253 -10.30 4.73 53.67
C GLN A 253 -10.00 3.28 53.27
N PRO A 254 -11.03 2.43 53.12
CA PRO A 254 -10.84 0.99 52.98
C PRO A 254 -10.17 0.62 51.66
N ILE A 255 -9.38 -0.47 51.68
CA ILE A 255 -8.73 -1.04 50.50
C ILE A 255 -9.73 -1.84 49.64
N GLU A 256 -10.67 -2.54 50.29
CA GLU A 256 -11.57 -3.51 49.65
C GLU A 256 -12.88 -2.89 49.12
N ASP A 257 -13.12 -1.60 49.38
CA ASP A 257 -14.33 -0.91 48.91
C ASP A 257 -14.00 0.42 48.21
N ALA A 258 -14.02 0.40 46.88
CA ALA A 258 -13.77 1.57 46.04
C ALA A 258 -14.99 2.49 45.85
N SER A 259 -16.10 2.22 46.55
CA SER A 259 -17.26 3.13 46.59
C SER A 259 -17.17 4.16 47.73
N VAL A 260 -16.14 4.03 48.58
CA VAL A 260 -15.86 4.98 49.67
C VAL A 260 -14.94 6.09 49.15
N ASP A 261 -15.43 7.32 49.27
CA ASP A 261 -14.67 8.51 48.90
C ASP A 261 -13.60 8.81 49.95
N TRP A 262 -12.38 9.07 49.48
CA TRP A 262 -11.26 9.46 50.35
C TRP A 262 -11.21 10.98 50.30
N ALA A 263 -11.83 11.63 51.29
CA ALA A 263 -12.02 13.08 51.27
C ALA A 263 -10.69 13.82 51.12
N GLU A 264 -10.56 14.63 50.06
CA GLU A 264 -9.31 15.35 49.74
C GLU A 264 -8.91 16.34 50.87
N ALA A 265 -9.88 16.82 51.65
CA ALA A 265 -9.63 17.65 52.82
C ALA A 265 -8.86 16.93 53.95
N GLU A 266 -9.00 15.60 54.06
CA GLU A 266 -8.36 14.79 55.09
C GLU A 266 -7.06 14.14 54.60
N CYS A 267 -7.05 13.75 53.33
CA CYS A 267 -5.89 13.19 52.65
C CYS A 267 -5.71 13.89 51.29
N PRO A 268 -4.90 14.96 51.21
CA PRO A 268 -4.73 15.71 49.97
C PRO A 268 -3.93 14.92 48.92
N PHE A 269 -4.16 15.25 47.65
CA PHE A 269 -3.33 14.75 46.55
C PHE A 269 -2.01 15.53 46.48
N GLU A 270 -0.89 14.80 46.53
CA GLU A 270 0.47 15.32 46.47
C GLU A 270 1.05 15.06 45.07
N PRO A 271 1.45 16.09 44.30
CA PRO A 271 2.07 15.93 42.99
C PRO A 271 3.37 15.10 43.08
N VAL A 272 3.53 14.13 42.18
CA VAL A 272 4.70 13.24 42.14
C VAL A 272 5.42 13.21 40.80
N ALA A 273 4.74 13.49 39.70
CA ALA A 273 5.32 13.46 38.38
C ALA A 273 4.56 14.33 37.38
N ARG A 274 5.22 14.65 36.27
CA ARG A 274 4.64 15.31 35.11
C ARG A 274 4.68 14.40 33.89
N ILE A 275 3.61 14.43 33.12
CA ILE A 275 3.47 13.76 31.83
C ILE A 275 3.37 14.86 30.78
N HIS A 276 4.42 15.03 29.99
CA HIS A 276 4.48 16.01 28.92
C HIS A 276 4.11 15.35 27.59
N LEU A 277 3.04 15.83 26.95
CA LEU A 277 2.62 15.43 25.62
C LEU A 277 3.19 16.46 24.64
N PRO A 278 4.26 16.15 23.89
CA PRO A 278 4.79 17.07 22.90
C PRO A 278 3.79 17.26 21.76
N MET A 279 4.03 18.30 20.94
CA MET A 279 3.30 18.47 19.69
C MET A 279 3.49 17.25 18.80
N GLN A 280 2.39 16.71 18.29
CA GLN A 280 2.40 15.49 17.48
C GLN A 280 1.11 15.35 16.67
N ASP A 281 1.26 14.75 15.50
CA ASP A 281 0.17 14.14 14.78
C ASP A 281 0.06 12.67 15.20
N PHE A 282 -1.02 12.35 15.92
CA PHE A 282 -1.28 10.99 16.39
C PHE A 282 -2.34 10.26 15.55
N ASP A 283 -3.10 10.96 14.70
CA ASP A 283 -4.27 10.37 14.05
C ASP A 283 -3.92 9.71 12.71
N GLN A 284 -2.98 8.77 12.78
CA GLN A 284 -2.50 8.01 11.64
C GLN A 284 -2.97 6.56 11.76
N ASP A 285 -3.31 5.93 10.64
CA ASP A 285 -3.78 4.53 10.61
C ASP A 285 -2.82 3.57 11.32
N GLU A 286 -1.51 3.76 11.15
CA GLU A 286 -0.49 2.96 11.84
C GLU A 286 -0.55 3.17 13.36
N ARG A 287 -0.64 4.43 13.83
CA ARG A 287 -0.75 4.76 15.26
C ARG A 287 -2.03 4.19 15.86
N ASN A 288 -3.14 4.22 15.11
CA ASN A 288 -4.43 3.68 15.53
C ASN A 288 -4.40 2.16 15.66
N ARG A 289 -3.72 1.45 14.74
CA ARG A 289 -3.48 0.00 14.86
C ARG A 289 -2.59 -0.33 16.06
N ILE A 290 -1.56 0.47 16.33
CA ILE A 290 -0.73 0.30 17.53
C ILE A 290 -1.56 0.52 18.80
N ALA A 291 -2.40 1.56 18.82
CA ALA A 291 -3.29 1.88 19.95
C ALA A 291 -4.20 0.69 20.31
N GLU A 292 -4.70 0.02 19.28
CA GLU A 292 -5.56 -1.14 19.48
C GLU A 292 -4.73 -2.37 19.91
N ASN A 293 -3.57 -2.61 19.30
CA ASN A 293 -2.71 -3.76 19.62
C ASN A 293 -1.95 -3.64 20.97
N LEU A 294 -1.76 -2.45 21.52
CA LEU A 294 -1.09 -2.28 22.82
C LEU A 294 -1.92 -2.85 23.98
N ARG A 295 -1.27 -3.50 24.93
CA ARG A 295 -1.89 -3.88 26.20
C ARG A 295 -1.55 -2.86 27.27
N PHE A 296 -2.58 -2.39 27.97
CA PHE A 296 -2.46 -1.62 29.20
C PHE A 296 -3.05 -2.46 30.32
N ASP A 297 -2.24 -2.77 31.32
CA ASP A 297 -2.63 -3.65 32.40
C ASP A 297 -2.13 -3.09 33.73
N PRO A 298 -3.00 -2.76 34.69
CA PRO A 298 -2.56 -2.23 35.99
C PRO A 298 -1.64 -3.19 36.76
N TRP A 299 -1.60 -4.49 36.44
CA TRP A 299 -0.68 -5.47 37.02
C TRP A 299 0.66 -5.58 36.26
N ASN A 300 0.81 -4.89 35.14
CA ASN A 300 2.12 -4.64 34.51
C ASN A 300 2.82 -3.48 35.24
N THR A 301 3.21 -3.75 36.48
CA THR A 301 3.66 -2.76 37.47
C THR A 301 4.77 -3.32 38.34
N LEU A 302 5.62 -2.44 38.86
CA LEU A 302 6.60 -2.79 39.89
C LEU A 302 5.87 -3.21 41.17
N GLU A 303 6.47 -4.12 41.96
CA GLU A 303 5.92 -4.50 43.27
C GLU A 303 5.68 -3.28 44.19
N ALA A 304 6.54 -2.26 44.09
CA ALA A 304 6.36 -1.01 44.82
C ALA A 304 5.09 -0.24 44.43
N HIS A 305 4.50 -0.52 43.26
CA HIS A 305 3.28 0.06 42.68
C HIS A 305 2.18 -1.00 42.53
N ARG A 306 2.22 -2.07 43.33
CA ARG A 306 1.26 -3.19 43.25
C ARG A 306 -0.19 -2.71 43.44
N PRO A 307 -1.15 -3.11 42.60
CA PRO A 307 -2.56 -2.74 42.78
C PRO A 307 -3.14 -3.49 43.99
N LEU A 308 -3.97 -2.84 44.81
CA LEU A 308 -4.52 -3.41 46.04
C LEU A 308 -6.06 -3.48 46.00
N GLY A 309 -6.62 -4.47 46.69
CA GLY A 309 -8.07 -4.63 46.89
C GLY A 309 -8.76 -5.50 45.82
N GLY A 310 -9.95 -6.00 46.16
CA GLY A 310 -10.65 -7.00 45.37
C GLY A 310 -10.94 -6.61 43.92
N LEU A 311 -11.26 -5.33 43.65
CA LEU A 311 -11.45 -4.85 42.29
C LEU A 311 -10.17 -4.94 41.44
N ASN A 312 -9.01 -4.69 42.05
CA ASN A 312 -7.75 -4.86 41.36
C ASN A 312 -7.44 -6.34 41.13
N ARG A 313 -7.79 -7.24 42.06
CA ARG A 313 -7.66 -8.70 41.85
C ARG A 313 -8.55 -9.21 40.72
N ILE A 314 -9.76 -8.68 40.54
CA ILE A 314 -10.57 -8.90 39.32
C ILE A 314 -9.80 -8.46 38.08
N ARG A 315 -9.26 -7.23 38.09
CA ARG A 315 -8.53 -6.67 36.94
C ARG A 315 -7.31 -7.53 36.56
N ALA A 316 -6.65 -8.14 37.54
CA ALA A 316 -5.50 -9.03 37.33
C ALA A 316 -5.83 -10.20 36.38
N VAL A 317 -6.99 -10.82 36.58
CA VAL A 317 -7.44 -11.96 35.78
C VAL A 317 -8.11 -11.49 34.48
N VAL A 318 -9.08 -10.58 34.60
CA VAL A 318 -9.94 -10.19 33.48
C VAL A 318 -9.16 -9.42 32.40
N TYR A 319 -8.28 -8.49 32.77
CA TYR A 319 -7.51 -7.72 31.78
C TYR A 319 -6.55 -8.63 31.00
N HIS A 320 -5.93 -9.59 31.69
CA HIS A 320 -5.00 -10.54 31.07
C HIS A 320 -5.72 -11.45 30.07
N GLU A 321 -6.78 -12.12 30.51
CA GLU A 321 -7.50 -13.12 29.72
C GLU A 321 -8.20 -12.50 28.50
N LEU A 322 -8.96 -11.40 28.70
CA LEU A 322 -9.66 -10.76 27.59
C LEU A 322 -8.70 -10.07 26.62
N ALA A 323 -7.55 -9.56 27.07
CA ALA A 323 -6.54 -9.04 26.14
C ALA A 323 -5.92 -10.15 25.28
N LYS A 324 -5.69 -11.34 25.84
CA LYS A 324 -5.18 -12.51 25.11
C LYS A 324 -6.16 -12.95 24.01
N GLU A 325 -7.44 -13.07 24.34
CA GLU A 325 -8.50 -13.43 23.38
C GLU A 325 -8.66 -12.35 22.29
N ARG A 326 -8.71 -11.08 22.69
CA ARG A 326 -8.79 -9.95 21.76
C ARG A 326 -7.61 -9.93 20.78
N LEU A 327 -6.38 -10.01 21.28
CA LEU A 327 -5.18 -10.01 20.42
C LEU A 327 -5.14 -11.22 19.49
N ALA A 328 -5.66 -12.37 19.93
CA ALA A 328 -5.84 -13.53 19.06
C ALA A 328 -6.87 -13.27 17.94
N SER A 329 -7.95 -12.54 18.24
CA SER A 329 -8.95 -12.15 17.23
C SER A 329 -8.51 -11.00 16.29
N GLN A 330 -7.62 -10.11 16.76
CA GLN A 330 -7.10 -8.96 16.00
C GLN A 330 -5.95 -9.33 15.06
N ARG A 331 -5.17 -10.33 15.46
CA ARG A 331 -4.28 -11.02 14.53
C ARG A 331 -5.20 -11.81 13.60
N GLY A 332 -5.61 -11.18 12.50
CA GLY A 332 -6.12 -11.90 11.34
C GLY A 332 -5.24 -13.13 11.09
N PRO A 333 -5.77 -14.17 10.45
CA PRO A 333 -5.14 -15.50 10.42
C PRO A 333 -3.63 -15.40 10.22
N VAL A 334 -2.85 -15.96 11.15
CA VAL A 334 -1.38 -15.84 11.16
C VAL A 334 -0.84 -16.22 9.79
N ASP A 335 0.08 -15.40 9.27
CA ASP A 335 0.76 -15.72 8.01
C ASP A 335 1.47 -17.06 8.17
N CYS A 336 0.96 -18.09 7.50
CA CYS A 336 1.44 -19.45 7.66
C CYS A 336 1.36 -20.23 6.35
N LEU A 337 2.19 -21.26 6.22
CA LEU A 337 2.06 -22.20 5.12
C LEU A 337 0.84 -23.09 5.31
N PRO A 338 0.29 -23.70 4.24
CA PRO A 338 -0.76 -24.73 4.30
C PRO A 338 -0.51 -25.82 5.34
N ALA A 339 0.74 -26.27 5.47
CA ALA A 339 1.12 -27.34 6.39
C ALA A 339 1.12 -26.93 7.87
N ASP A 340 1.23 -25.63 8.16
CA ASP A 340 1.41 -25.09 9.52
C ASP A 340 0.17 -24.35 10.02
N ASP A 341 -0.94 -24.42 9.27
CA ASP A 341 -2.14 -23.64 9.55
C ASP A 341 -3.04 -24.32 10.57
N PRO A 342 -3.38 -23.64 11.67
CA PRO A 342 -4.30 -24.18 12.66
C PRO A 342 -5.75 -24.29 12.16
N ALA A 343 -6.11 -23.66 11.04
CA ALA A 343 -7.48 -23.63 10.49
C ALA A 343 -7.54 -23.94 8.97
N PRO A 344 -7.14 -25.16 8.53
CA PRO A 344 -7.02 -25.50 7.11
C PRO A 344 -8.36 -25.49 6.37
N GLU A 345 -9.47 -25.81 7.04
CA GLU A 345 -10.82 -25.82 6.45
C GLU A 345 -11.29 -24.39 6.10
N THR A 346 -11.09 -23.43 7.01
CA THR A 346 -11.40 -22.01 6.77
C THR A 346 -10.60 -21.45 5.60
N ARG A 347 -9.30 -21.79 5.54
CA ARG A 347 -8.45 -21.44 4.39
C ARG A 347 -9.01 -22.00 3.09
N ALA A 348 -9.38 -23.28 3.07
CA ALA A 348 -9.91 -23.94 1.88
C ALA A 348 -11.24 -23.32 1.43
N ALA A 349 -12.15 -23.04 2.37
CA ALA A 349 -13.42 -22.37 2.10
C ALA A 349 -13.23 -20.97 1.52
N GLY A 350 -12.35 -20.14 2.11
CA GLY A 350 -12.07 -18.80 1.60
C GLY A 350 -11.48 -18.80 0.18
N LEU A 351 -10.60 -19.77 -0.12
CA LEU A 351 -10.09 -19.96 -1.48
C LEU A 351 -11.18 -20.42 -2.46
N ALA A 352 -12.11 -21.28 -2.03
CA ALA A 352 -13.24 -21.70 -2.86
C ALA A 352 -14.15 -20.51 -3.21
N THR A 353 -14.53 -19.70 -2.21
CA THR A 353 -15.31 -18.47 -2.42
C THR A 353 -14.61 -17.50 -3.36
N THR A 354 -13.30 -17.29 -3.19
CA THR A 354 -12.54 -16.39 -4.07
C THR A 354 -12.55 -16.86 -5.52
N ARG A 355 -12.44 -18.18 -5.76
CA ARG A 355 -12.50 -18.76 -7.10
C ARG A 355 -13.87 -18.60 -7.76
N GLU A 356 -14.94 -18.69 -7.00
CA GLU A 356 -16.31 -18.49 -7.50
C GLU A 356 -16.58 -17.03 -7.91
N GLN A 357 -15.89 -16.06 -7.30
CA GLN A 357 -16.04 -14.64 -7.59
C GLN A 357 -15.25 -14.17 -8.82
N ILE A 358 -14.28 -14.96 -9.30
CA ILE A 358 -13.44 -14.60 -10.44
C ILE A 358 -14.15 -15.03 -11.72
N ALA A 359 -14.58 -14.04 -12.51
CA ALA A 359 -15.06 -14.25 -13.87
C ALA A 359 -13.90 -14.10 -14.86
N GLU A 360 -13.90 -14.90 -15.92
CA GLU A 360 -12.86 -14.93 -16.95
C GLU A 360 -13.47 -14.70 -18.34
N ASP A 361 -12.73 -14.04 -19.24
CA ASP A 361 -13.08 -13.82 -20.65
C ASP A 361 -11.94 -14.36 -21.53
N ALA A 362 -12.13 -15.58 -22.05
CA ALA A 362 -11.16 -16.26 -22.91
C ALA A 362 -11.30 -15.90 -24.39
N GLU A 363 -12.40 -15.27 -24.79
CA GLU A 363 -12.69 -14.94 -26.20
C GLU A 363 -12.09 -13.60 -26.60
N LYS A 364 -11.87 -12.71 -25.63
CA LYS A 364 -11.51 -11.33 -25.91
C LYS A 364 -10.07 -11.13 -26.36
N LEU A 365 -9.11 -11.89 -25.82
CA LEU A 365 -7.69 -11.81 -26.21
C LEU A 365 -6.99 -13.18 -26.23
N PRO A 366 -7.46 -14.14 -27.05
CA PRO A 366 -6.92 -15.50 -27.07
C PRO A 366 -5.43 -15.51 -27.47
N PRO A 367 -4.61 -16.42 -26.89
CA PRO A 367 -4.96 -17.47 -25.92
C PRO A 367 -4.83 -17.03 -24.45
N ILE A 368 -4.71 -15.73 -24.17
CA ILE A 368 -4.56 -15.22 -22.81
C ILE A 368 -5.94 -15.13 -22.16
N VAL A 369 -6.10 -15.81 -21.02
CA VAL A 369 -7.33 -15.74 -20.24
C VAL A 369 -7.33 -14.44 -19.44
N MET A 370 -8.28 -13.56 -19.73
CA MET A 370 -8.41 -12.27 -19.07
C MET A 370 -9.38 -12.35 -17.90
N CYS A 371 -9.12 -11.63 -16.82
CA CYS A 371 -10.06 -11.45 -15.73
C CYS A 371 -11.16 -10.47 -16.15
N LYS A 372 -12.43 -10.82 -15.93
CA LYS A 372 -13.58 -9.94 -16.13
C LYS A 372 -13.96 -9.29 -14.81
N GLY A 373 -13.58 -8.03 -14.64
CA GLY A 373 -13.70 -7.33 -13.36
C GLY A 373 -12.73 -7.87 -12.30
N ALA A 374 -11.99 -6.98 -11.64
CA ALA A 374 -11.02 -7.40 -10.63
C ALA A 374 -11.69 -7.76 -9.29
N PRO A 375 -11.29 -8.87 -8.64
CA PRO A 375 -11.62 -9.15 -7.24
C PRO A 375 -11.16 -8.01 -6.33
N ASP A 376 -11.86 -7.80 -5.21
CA ASP A 376 -11.57 -6.69 -4.28
C ASP A 376 -10.11 -6.66 -3.83
N ALA A 377 -9.49 -7.82 -3.62
CA ALA A 377 -8.09 -7.94 -3.20
C ALA A 377 -7.06 -7.39 -4.21
N CYS A 378 -7.41 -7.28 -5.49
CA CYS A 378 -6.54 -6.77 -6.55
C CYS A 378 -7.00 -5.40 -7.09
N ARG A 379 -8.05 -4.80 -6.54
CA ARG A 379 -8.50 -3.47 -6.97
C ARG A 379 -7.50 -2.40 -6.53
N PRO A 380 -7.32 -1.33 -7.32
CA PRO A 380 -6.46 -0.22 -6.92
C PRO A 380 -6.90 0.41 -5.59
N GLY A 381 -5.95 0.82 -4.75
CA GLY A 381 -6.21 1.63 -3.56
C GLY A 381 -6.79 3.01 -3.88
N LEU A 382 -7.40 3.65 -2.87
CA LEU A 382 -8.05 4.96 -3.01
C LEU A 382 -7.10 6.05 -3.55
N GLY A 383 -5.84 6.07 -3.08
CA GLY A 383 -4.83 7.00 -3.58
C GLY A 383 -4.54 6.84 -5.08
N TRP A 384 -4.59 5.62 -5.61
CA TRP A 384 -4.47 5.39 -7.05
C TRP A 384 -5.66 5.98 -7.81
N VAL A 385 -6.89 5.76 -7.32
CA VAL A 385 -8.11 6.27 -7.96
C VAL A 385 -8.11 7.80 -7.99
N LEU A 386 -7.73 8.44 -6.88
CA LEU A 386 -7.58 9.90 -6.81
C LEU A 386 -6.55 10.41 -7.81
N THR A 387 -5.37 9.78 -7.87
CA THR A 387 -4.30 10.17 -8.79
C THR A 387 -4.73 10.02 -10.25
N ALA A 388 -5.28 8.86 -10.62
CA ALA A 388 -5.75 8.57 -11.97
C ALA A 388 -6.86 9.54 -12.40
N GLY A 389 -7.80 9.84 -11.50
CA GLY A 389 -8.87 10.79 -11.75
C GLY A 389 -8.37 12.22 -11.96
N VAL A 390 -7.41 12.70 -11.15
CA VAL A 390 -6.79 14.02 -11.35
C VAL A 390 -6.12 14.10 -12.72
N VAL A 391 -5.31 13.10 -13.08
CA VAL A 391 -4.63 13.07 -14.39
C VAL A 391 -5.62 13.03 -15.54
N ALA A 392 -6.67 12.20 -15.46
CA ALA A 392 -7.70 12.10 -16.49
C ALA A 392 -8.42 13.45 -16.69
N LEU A 393 -8.70 14.18 -15.61
CA LEU A 393 -9.33 15.50 -15.69
C LEU A 393 -8.42 16.58 -16.26
N GLU A 394 -7.12 16.57 -15.93
CA GLU A 394 -6.15 17.48 -16.54
C GLU A 394 -6.03 17.26 -18.05
N ILE A 395 -5.99 15.99 -18.48
CA ILE A 395 -6.01 15.63 -19.90
C ILE A 395 -7.31 16.09 -20.55
N GLY A 396 -8.46 15.78 -19.94
CA GLY A 396 -9.78 16.18 -20.44
C GLY A 396 -9.91 17.70 -20.58
N LEU A 397 -9.44 18.46 -19.60
CA LEU A 397 -9.46 19.92 -19.65
C LEU A 397 -8.60 20.46 -20.80
N ASN A 398 -7.38 19.95 -20.96
CA ASN A 398 -6.50 20.33 -22.05
C ASN A 398 -7.13 20.05 -23.43
N VAL A 399 -7.81 18.91 -23.57
CA VAL A 399 -8.54 18.55 -24.79
C VAL A 399 -9.67 19.56 -25.07
N VAL A 400 -10.49 19.89 -24.07
CA VAL A 400 -11.57 20.88 -24.24
C VAL A 400 -11.02 22.25 -24.59
N ALA A 401 -9.94 22.70 -23.95
CA ALA A 401 -9.27 23.96 -24.25
C ALA A 401 -8.76 24.03 -25.69
N ASN A 402 -8.20 22.93 -26.20
CA ASN A 402 -7.80 22.83 -27.61
C ASN A 402 -8.97 22.97 -28.56
N LYS A 403 -10.10 22.33 -28.24
CA LYS A 403 -11.29 22.37 -29.10
C LYS A 403 -11.92 23.76 -29.16
N VAL A 404 -12.09 24.43 -28.00
CA VAL A 404 -12.61 25.80 -27.91
C VAL A 404 -11.81 26.72 -28.83
N ALA A 405 -10.49 26.65 -28.74
CA ALA A 405 -9.63 27.50 -29.55
C ALA A 405 -9.63 27.16 -31.05
N ASN A 406 -9.79 25.89 -31.42
CA ASN A 406 -9.96 25.51 -32.83
C ASN A 406 -11.27 26.07 -33.40
N VAL A 407 -12.37 25.99 -32.64
CA VAL A 407 -13.67 26.57 -33.01
C VAL A 407 -13.58 28.09 -33.15
N GLU A 408 -12.93 28.76 -32.21
CA GLU A 408 -12.69 30.21 -32.28
C GLU A 408 -11.83 30.60 -33.50
N ALA A 409 -10.81 29.80 -33.82
CA ALA A 409 -9.95 30.02 -34.97
C ALA A 409 -10.68 29.80 -36.31
N ASP A 410 -11.58 28.81 -36.40
CA ASP A 410 -12.38 28.54 -37.59
C ASP A 410 -13.44 29.63 -37.82
N LEU A 411 -14.08 30.10 -36.75
CA LEU A 411 -14.98 31.26 -36.75
C LEU A 411 -14.25 32.51 -37.25
N ALA A 412 -13.03 32.76 -36.76
CA ALA A 412 -12.22 33.91 -37.16
C ALA A 412 -11.75 33.86 -38.63
N LYS A 413 -11.73 32.68 -39.26
CA LYS A 413 -11.30 32.48 -40.65
C LYS A 413 -12.45 32.42 -41.65
N GLU A 414 -13.70 32.54 -41.20
CA GLU A 414 -14.93 32.40 -42.02
C GLU A 414 -14.98 31.08 -42.84
N ARG A 415 -14.23 30.05 -42.44
CA ARG A 415 -14.02 28.81 -43.22
C ARG A 415 -15.16 27.79 -43.08
N VAL A 416 -16.11 28.03 -42.18
CA VAL A 416 -17.23 27.15 -41.85
C VAL A 416 -18.42 28.04 -41.48
N PRO A 417 -19.69 27.68 -41.81
CA PRO A 417 -20.84 28.33 -41.16
C PRO A 417 -20.65 28.25 -39.64
N PRO A 418 -20.97 29.32 -38.88
CA PRO A 418 -20.70 29.35 -37.46
C PRO A 418 -21.31 28.10 -36.82
N PRO A 419 -20.56 27.31 -36.03
CA PRO A 419 -21.21 26.32 -35.17
C PRO A 419 -22.30 27.05 -34.39
N PRO A 420 -23.47 26.44 -34.14
CA PRO A 420 -24.50 27.07 -33.34
C PRO A 420 -23.83 27.60 -32.06
N PRO A 421 -24.06 28.86 -31.63
CA PRO A 421 -23.49 29.42 -30.40
C PRO A 421 -23.60 28.48 -29.18
N LEU A 422 -24.59 27.59 -29.22
CA LEU A 422 -24.79 26.47 -28.32
C LEU A 422 -23.57 25.53 -28.14
N VAL A 423 -22.80 25.22 -29.19
CA VAL A 423 -21.66 24.27 -29.11
C VAL A 423 -20.47 24.88 -28.36
N LEU A 424 -20.14 26.15 -28.63
CA LEU A 424 -19.09 26.88 -27.91
C LEU A 424 -19.49 27.08 -26.44
N PHE A 425 -20.75 27.44 -26.20
CA PHE A 425 -21.31 27.57 -24.85
C PHE A 425 -21.28 26.23 -24.08
N GLN A 426 -21.66 25.12 -24.71
CA GLN A 426 -21.59 23.78 -24.12
C GLN A 426 -20.14 23.38 -23.79
N ALA A 427 -19.18 23.61 -24.69
CA ALA A 427 -17.77 23.30 -24.44
C ALA A 427 -17.17 24.14 -23.30
N GLN A 428 -17.51 25.44 -23.23
CA GLN A 428 -17.09 26.31 -22.13
C GLN A 428 -17.72 25.92 -20.79
N ALA A 429 -19.01 25.56 -20.79
CA ALA A 429 -19.69 25.06 -19.60
C ALA A 429 -19.09 23.74 -19.11
N GLU A 430 -18.71 22.83 -20.02
CA GLU A 430 -18.08 21.57 -19.67
C GLU A 430 -16.64 21.75 -19.16
N ALA A 431 -15.87 22.67 -19.77
CA ALA A 431 -14.55 23.05 -19.25
C ALA A 431 -14.63 23.58 -17.81
N ALA A 432 -15.65 24.39 -17.49
CA ALA A 432 -15.86 24.92 -16.15
C ALA A 432 -16.18 23.79 -15.14
N LYS A 433 -17.01 22.81 -15.51
CA LYS A 433 -17.29 21.63 -14.68
C LYS A 433 -16.04 20.79 -14.45
N LEU A 434 -15.26 20.52 -15.49
CA LEU A 434 -14.01 19.75 -15.40
C LEU A 434 -12.97 20.46 -14.51
N ARG A 435 -12.86 21.80 -14.60
CA ARG A 435 -12.00 22.59 -13.70
C ARG A 435 -12.44 22.49 -12.25
N ALA A 436 -13.74 22.64 -11.97
CA ALA A 436 -14.28 22.55 -10.62
C ALA A 436 -14.09 21.13 -10.03
N LEU A 437 -14.36 20.09 -10.81
CA LEU A 437 -14.15 18.70 -10.40
C LEU A 437 -12.66 18.39 -10.20
N GLY A 438 -11.80 18.88 -11.09
CA GLY A 438 -10.35 18.71 -10.99
C GLY A 438 -9.77 19.41 -9.76
N ALA A 439 -10.25 20.60 -9.41
CA ALA A 439 -9.89 21.29 -8.17
C ALA A 439 -10.30 20.47 -6.93
N ALA A 440 -11.54 19.99 -6.88
CA ALA A 440 -12.03 19.16 -5.77
C ALA A 440 -11.23 17.84 -5.64
N MET A 441 -10.88 17.18 -6.75
CA MET A 441 -10.06 15.97 -6.72
C MET A 441 -8.61 16.24 -6.30
N LYS A 442 -8.03 17.38 -6.71
CA LYS A 442 -6.69 17.81 -6.26
C LYS A 442 -6.67 18.13 -4.77
N GLU A 443 -7.71 18.78 -4.26
CA GLU A 443 -7.90 19.00 -2.82
C GLU A 443 -8.02 17.67 -2.07
N GLY A 444 -8.83 16.74 -2.57
CA GLY A 444 -8.95 15.39 -2.01
C GLY A 444 -7.63 14.60 -2.04
N LEU A 445 -6.86 14.68 -3.14
CA LEU A 445 -5.55 14.05 -3.25
C LEU A 445 -4.51 14.71 -2.32
N ALA A 446 -4.55 16.04 -2.18
CA ALA A 446 -3.68 16.76 -1.26
C ALA A 446 -3.99 16.38 0.20
N ALA A 447 -5.26 16.32 0.57
CA ALA A 447 -5.70 15.84 1.88
C ALA A 447 -5.30 14.38 2.10
N TRP A 448 -5.46 13.50 1.09
CA TRP A 448 -5.01 12.11 1.17
C TRP A 448 -3.50 11.98 1.42
N ASN A 449 -2.69 12.73 0.66
CA ASN A 449 -1.24 12.71 0.80
C ASN A 449 -0.78 13.34 2.13
N ALA A 450 -1.54 14.27 2.70
CA ALA A 450 -1.29 14.87 4.00
C ALA A 450 -1.75 13.99 5.18
N GLY A 451 -2.57 12.96 4.92
CA GLY A 451 -3.23 12.17 5.96
C GLY A 451 -4.52 12.80 6.50
N ASP A 452 -4.92 13.97 5.98
CA ASP A 452 -6.07 14.78 6.41
C ASP A 452 -7.35 14.50 5.59
N PHE A 453 -7.42 13.37 4.88
CA PHE A 453 -8.57 13.05 4.02
C PHE A 453 -9.79 12.67 4.84
N GLU A 454 -10.71 13.62 4.99
CA GLU A 454 -12.04 13.44 5.59
C GLU A 454 -13.06 12.99 4.53
N PRO A 455 -13.61 11.76 4.61
CA PRO A 455 -14.59 11.23 3.65
C PRO A 455 -15.81 12.12 3.37
N GLY A 456 -16.16 13.00 4.31
CA GLY A 456 -17.33 13.89 4.24
C GLY A 456 -17.18 15.13 3.34
N THR A 457 -16.00 15.37 2.77
CA THR A 457 -15.76 16.54 1.88
C THR A 457 -16.28 16.34 0.45
N LEU A 458 -16.50 15.10 0.01
CA LEU A 458 -17.36 14.80 -1.15
C LEU A 458 -18.81 14.74 -0.68
N LYS A 459 -19.67 15.66 -1.15
CA LYS A 459 -21.11 15.63 -0.85
C LYS A 459 -21.74 14.31 -1.32
N LEU A 460 -22.02 13.40 -0.39
CA LEU A 460 -22.75 12.14 -0.61
C LEU A 460 -24.25 12.30 -0.26
N PRO A 461 -25.18 11.57 -0.90
CA PRO A 461 -26.59 11.55 -0.54
C PRO A 461 -26.84 10.89 0.83
N GLU A 462 -27.78 11.45 1.60
CA GLU A 462 -28.07 11.11 3.00
C GLU A 462 -28.67 9.71 3.21
N GLY A 463 -28.29 9.09 4.34
CA GLY A 463 -28.92 7.90 4.92
C GLY A 463 -28.13 6.59 4.72
N LEU A 464 -27.19 6.26 5.62
CA LEU A 464 -26.66 4.90 5.82
C LEU A 464 -26.08 4.67 7.25
N PRO A 465 -25.99 3.41 7.75
CA PRO A 465 -25.80 3.05 9.17
C PRO A 465 -24.40 2.50 9.56
N ALA A 466 -24.06 2.60 10.86
CA ALA A 466 -23.02 1.95 11.73
C ALA A 466 -21.55 1.68 11.25
N PRO A 467 -20.51 1.86 12.11
CA PRO A 467 -19.21 2.47 11.73
C PRO A 467 -18.23 1.65 10.87
N GLU A 468 -18.19 0.32 10.95
CA GLU A 468 -17.18 -0.49 10.23
C GLU A 468 -17.69 -0.91 8.84
N GLU A 469 -18.96 -1.30 8.78
CA GLU A 469 -19.69 -1.45 7.54
C GLU A 469 -19.95 -0.07 6.89
N LEU A 470 -20.11 1.01 7.67
CA LEU A 470 -20.16 2.38 7.17
C LEU A 470 -18.82 2.84 6.62
N ARG A 471 -17.68 2.54 7.25
CA ARG A 471 -16.35 2.84 6.66
C ARG A 471 -16.11 2.02 5.39
N ARG A 472 -16.49 0.75 5.38
CA ARG A 472 -16.42 -0.09 4.17
C ARG A 472 -17.39 0.39 3.08
N GLN A 473 -18.60 0.79 3.44
CA GLN A 473 -19.60 1.34 2.51
C GLN A 473 -19.29 2.76 2.09
N ILE A 474 -18.64 3.58 2.92
CA ILE A 474 -18.10 4.89 2.57
C ILE A 474 -16.90 4.70 1.66
N ASP A 475 -15.98 3.77 1.93
CA ASP A 475 -14.87 3.44 1.02
C ASP A 475 -15.41 2.90 -0.31
N LEU A 476 -16.37 1.97 -0.29
CA LEU A 476 -17.04 1.47 -1.49
C LEU A 476 -17.88 2.53 -2.21
N ARG A 477 -18.55 3.45 -1.49
CA ARG A 477 -19.29 4.58 -2.09
C ARG A 477 -18.35 5.66 -2.60
N LEU A 478 -17.27 5.98 -1.91
CA LEU A 478 -16.24 6.91 -2.37
C LEU A 478 -15.54 6.34 -3.59
N ARG A 479 -15.19 5.05 -3.58
CA ARG A 479 -14.76 4.32 -4.77
C ARG A 479 -15.84 4.41 -5.85
N GLY A 480 -17.11 4.15 -5.54
CA GLY A 480 -18.20 4.28 -6.51
C GLY A 480 -18.34 5.69 -7.09
N VAL A 481 -18.17 6.73 -6.28
CA VAL A 481 -18.24 8.13 -6.70
C VAL A 481 -17.00 8.55 -7.47
N LEU A 482 -15.81 8.11 -7.08
CA LEU A 482 -14.55 8.44 -7.74
C LEU A 482 -14.33 7.62 -9.02
N THR A 483 -14.65 6.33 -9.01
CA THR A 483 -14.77 5.49 -10.21
C THR A 483 -15.90 5.99 -11.09
N GLY A 484 -17.01 6.47 -10.52
CA GLY A 484 -18.08 7.14 -11.26
C GLY A 484 -17.67 8.49 -11.82
N ALA A 485 -16.83 9.25 -11.14
CA ALA A 485 -16.26 10.52 -11.61
C ALA A 485 -15.21 10.29 -12.68
N MET A 486 -14.37 9.26 -12.53
CA MET A 486 -13.43 8.78 -13.56
C MET A 486 -14.18 8.25 -14.77
N GLY A 487 -15.24 7.46 -14.55
CA GLY A 487 -16.14 6.97 -15.59
C GLY A 487 -16.88 8.11 -16.30
N LYS A 488 -17.28 9.17 -15.58
CA LYS A 488 -17.82 10.40 -16.17
C LYS A 488 -16.76 11.21 -16.90
N ALA A 489 -15.52 11.26 -16.42
CA ALA A 489 -14.43 11.93 -17.13
C ALA A 489 -14.08 11.19 -18.43
N LEU A 490 -14.04 9.86 -18.36
CA LEU A 490 -13.91 8.96 -19.51
C LEU A 490 -15.11 9.05 -20.44
N SER A 491 -16.34 9.12 -19.92
CA SER A 491 -17.54 9.27 -20.75
C SER A 491 -17.61 10.65 -21.38
N VAL A 492 -17.21 11.72 -20.68
CA VAL A 492 -17.05 13.05 -21.27
C VAL A 492 -16.00 12.98 -22.37
N PHE A 493 -14.90 12.26 -22.16
CA PHE A 493 -13.90 12.01 -23.20
C PHE A 493 -14.51 11.24 -24.40
N GLU A 494 -15.23 10.15 -24.18
CA GLU A 494 -15.86 9.32 -25.21
C GLU A 494 -17.02 10.04 -25.94
N GLU A 495 -17.89 10.75 -25.23
CA GLU A 495 -19.02 11.54 -25.76
C GLU A 495 -18.53 12.75 -26.57
N THR A 496 -17.39 13.32 -26.18
CA THR A 496 -16.73 14.35 -26.98
C THR A 496 -15.79 13.75 -28.04
N SER A 497 -15.66 12.42 -28.14
CA SER A 497 -14.86 11.71 -29.14
C SER A 497 -15.28 11.90 -30.60
N PRO A 498 -16.57 11.84 -30.94
CA PRO A 498 -17.06 12.23 -32.25
C PRO A 498 -16.79 13.71 -32.58
N ILE A 499 -16.71 14.57 -31.54
CA ILE A 499 -16.36 15.99 -31.68
C ILE A 499 -14.83 16.15 -31.88
N TYR A 500 -14.01 15.22 -31.38
CA TYR A 500 -12.56 15.13 -31.68
C TYR A 500 -12.27 14.80 -33.14
N LEU A 501 -13.20 14.10 -33.81
CA LEU A 501 -13.15 13.79 -35.24
C LEU A 501 -13.92 14.77 -36.12
N TYR A 502 -14.48 15.86 -35.57
CA TYR A 502 -15.06 16.93 -36.40
C TYR A 502 -13.96 17.61 -37.21
N ARG A 503 -13.68 16.98 -38.36
CA ARG A 503 -12.80 17.40 -39.43
C ARG A 503 -13.65 18.28 -40.35
N SER A 504 -13.12 19.43 -40.75
CA SER A 504 -13.68 20.09 -41.93
C SER A 504 -13.58 19.09 -43.10
N PRO A 505 -14.69 18.76 -43.78
CA PRO A 505 -14.61 18.06 -45.05
C PRO A 505 -13.74 18.90 -46.00
N GLY A 506 -12.62 18.34 -46.49
CA GLY A 506 -11.79 18.97 -47.53
C GLY A 506 -10.49 19.68 -47.10
N GLY A 507 -10.04 19.56 -45.84
CA GLY A 507 -8.71 20.07 -45.45
C GLY A 507 -7.57 19.17 -45.95
N ASP A 508 -6.77 19.63 -46.92
CA ASP A 508 -5.56 18.94 -47.37
C ASP A 508 -4.55 18.82 -46.20
N HIS A 509 -4.38 17.59 -45.68
CA HIS A 509 -3.65 17.27 -44.46
C HIS A 509 -2.11 17.37 -44.56
N ARG A 510 -1.57 17.90 -45.65
CA ARG A 510 -0.15 17.70 -45.98
C ARG A 510 0.84 18.65 -45.30
N ALA A 511 0.40 19.59 -44.47
CA ALA A 511 1.31 20.50 -43.76
C ALA A 511 0.73 21.07 -42.45
N ALA A 512 0.58 20.24 -41.42
CA ALA A 512 0.55 20.77 -40.06
C ALA A 512 1.98 21.21 -39.69
N ALA A 513 2.20 22.50 -39.43
CA ALA A 513 3.49 22.96 -38.94
C ALA A 513 3.81 22.30 -37.58
N LEU A 514 5.09 22.09 -37.24
CA LEU A 514 5.47 21.56 -35.91
C LEU A 514 4.89 22.39 -34.75
N SER A 515 4.63 23.68 -34.98
CA SER A 515 3.94 24.58 -34.03
C SER A 515 2.51 24.16 -33.70
N GLU A 516 1.81 23.47 -34.62
CA GLU A 516 0.44 22.98 -34.36
C GLU A 516 0.43 21.81 -33.38
N HIS A 517 1.49 21.00 -33.35
CA HIS A 517 1.64 19.93 -32.37
C HIS A 517 1.96 20.49 -30.97
N ALA A 518 2.75 21.55 -30.90
CA ALA A 518 3.00 22.26 -29.64
C ALA A 518 1.72 22.90 -29.10
N ALA A 519 0.86 23.40 -29.99
CA ALA A 519 -0.42 24.00 -29.63
C ALA A 519 -1.41 23.01 -28.97
N LEU A 520 -1.17 21.69 -29.05
CA LEU A 520 -1.96 20.68 -28.34
C LEU A 520 -1.72 20.67 -26.82
N TYR A 521 -0.66 21.30 -26.31
CA TYR A 521 -0.33 21.39 -24.88
C TYR A 521 -0.71 22.77 -24.33
N ARG A 522 -2.02 23.03 -24.20
CA ARG A 522 -2.54 24.34 -23.73
C ARG A 522 -2.59 24.47 -22.22
N GLU A 523 -3.18 23.47 -21.58
CA GLU A 523 -3.35 23.39 -20.14
C GLU A 523 -2.32 22.41 -19.53
N LEU A 524 -1.78 21.51 -20.35
CA LEU A 524 -0.68 20.64 -19.97
C LEU A 524 0.68 21.28 -20.25
N PRO A 525 1.70 21.04 -19.40
CA PRO A 525 3.06 21.47 -19.72
C PRO A 525 3.55 20.77 -20.99
N PRO A 526 4.30 21.47 -21.86
CA PRO A 526 4.83 20.86 -23.08
C PRO A 526 5.79 19.72 -22.72
N CYS A 527 5.79 18.67 -23.55
CA CYS A 527 6.71 17.56 -23.37
C CYS A 527 8.18 18.04 -23.45
N PRO A 528 9.00 17.87 -22.39
CA PRO A 528 10.39 18.34 -22.40
C PRO A 528 11.23 17.73 -23.54
N ALA A 529 10.87 16.53 -24.01
CA ALA A 529 11.55 15.87 -25.12
C ALA A 529 11.40 16.62 -26.45
N ALA A 530 10.34 17.42 -26.63
CA ALA A 530 10.09 18.16 -27.88
C ALA A 530 11.24 19.12 -28.24
N ALA A 531 11.88 19.72 -27.23
CA ALA A 531 12.99 20.66 -27.43
C ALA A 531 14.25 20.02 -28.06
N THR A 532 14.39 18.70 -27.95
CA THR A 532 15.59 17.96 -28.39
C THR A 532 15.26 16.83 -29.37
N LEU A 533 14.05 16.85 -29.94
CA LEU A 533 13.53 15.77 -30.80
C LEU A 533 14.42 15.56 -32.04
N HIS A 534 14.97 16.64 -32.58
CA HIS A 534 15.82 16.61 -33.78
C HIS A 534 17.29 16.28 -33.48
N ASP A 535 17.71 16.26 -32.21
CA ASP A 535 19.12 16.06 -31.84
C ASP A 535 19.52 14.59 -31.99
N ASP A 536 20.57 14.32 -32.77
CA ASP A 536 21.10 12.96 -32.96
C ASP A 536 21.58 12.32 -31.66
N ALA A 537 22.14 13.13 -30.75
CA ALA A 537 22.55 12.67 -29.44
C ALA A 537 21.36 12.23 -28.58
N THR A 538 20.21 12.91 -28.70
CA THR A 538 18.98 12.51 -28.01
C THR A 538 18.36 11.27 -28.65
N PHE A 539 18.30 11.22 -29.98
CA PHE A 539 17.85 10.04 -30.72
C PHE A 539 18.65 8.78 -30.34
N ALA A 540 19.99 8.87 -30.29
CA ALA A 540 20.83 7.76 -29.86
C ALA A 540 20.65 7.43 -28.36
N ARG A 541 20.63 8.44 -27.48
CA ARG A 541 20.47 8.22 -26.02
C ARG A 541 19.16 7.51 -25.66
N ARG A 542 18.07 7.77 -26.39
CA ARG A 542 16.77 7.11 -26.16
C ARG A 542 16.81 5.59 -26.36
N ARG A 543 17.78 5.04 -27.09
CA ARG A 543 17.98 3.58 -27.21
C ARG A 543 18.56 2.96 -25.94
N LEU A 544 18.99 3.78 -24.98
CA LEU A 544 19.52 3.34 -23.69
C LEU A 544 18.60 3.70 -22.54
N THR A 545 18.03 4.91 -22.56
CA THR A 545 17.25 5.47 -21.44
C THR A 545 15.79 5.76 -21.79
N GLY A 546 15.37 5.44 -23.01
CA GLY A 546 13.99 5.59 -23.45
C GLY A 546 13.14 4.37 -23.10
N PRO A 547 11.85 4.39 -23.48
CA PRO A 547 10.88 3.37 -23.09
C PRO A 547 11.26 1.96 -23.57
N ASN A 548 11.85 1.84 -24.77
CA ASN A 548 12.29 0.57 -25.35
C ASN A 548 13.81 0.35 -25.26
N GLY A 549 14.47 0.87 -24.22
CA GLY A 549 15.92 0.73 -24.02
C GLY A 549 16.45 -0.72 -24.15
N PRO A 550 15.74 -1.74 -23.61
CA PRO A 550 16.13 -3.14 -23.77
C PRO A 550 15.98 -3.70 -25.20
N PHE A 551 15.77 -2.90 -26.25
CA PHE A 551 15.72 -3.39 -27.63
C PHE A 551 17.07 -3.31 -28.34
N LEU A 552 17.98 -2.44 -27.88
CA LEU A 552 19.31 -2.30 -28.45
C LEU A 552 20.12 -3.60 -28.25
N ARG A 553 20.87 -4.02 -29.28
CA ARG A 553 21.79 -5.16 -29.18
C ARG A 553 23.16 -4.82 -29.74
N ALA A 554 24.22 -5.30 -29.08
CA ALA A 554 25.57 -5.27 -29.64
C ALA A 554 25.64 -6.24 -30.83
N VAL A 555 26.30 -5.84 -31.91
CA VAL A 555 26.48 -6.68 -33.10
C VAL A 555 27.94 -6.68 -33.53
N PRO A 556 28.61 -7.85 -33.62
CA PRO A 556 29.98 -7.92 -34.15
C PRO A 556 30.01 -7.73 -35.67
N LYS A 557 28.89 -8.01 -36.36
CA LYS A 557 28.73 -7.87 -37.81
C LYS A 557 27.28 -7.43 -38.11
N LEU A 558 27.13 -6.57 -39.12
CA LEU A 558 25.82 -6.12 -39.60
C LEU A 558 25.10 -7.22 -40.39
N PRO A 559 23.75 -7.24 -40.43
CA PRO A 559 22.98 -8.07 -41.35
C PRO A 559 23.40 -7.82 -42.79
N ASP A 560 23.45 -8.87 -43.62
CA ASP A 560 23.93 -8.74 -45.00
C ASP A 560 23.03 -7.80 -45.85
N ALA A 561 21.74 -7.68 -45.50
CA ALA A 561 20.80 -6.76 -46.13
C ALA A 561 21.01 -5.28 -45.75
N PHE A 562 21.83 -4.98 -44.73
CA PHE A 562 22.07 -3.63 -44.22
C PHE A 562 23.41 -3.08 -44.74
N LYS A 563 23.37 -2.37 -45.88
CA LYS A 563 24.56 -1.90 -46.60
C LYS A 563 25.07 -0.56 -46.07
N VAL A 564 25.72 -0.59 -44.91
CA VAL A 564 26.42 0.58 -44.34
C VAL A 564 27.88 0.59 -44.78
N SER A 565 28.41 1.76 -45.12
CA SER A 565 29.82 1.95 -45.50
C SER A 565 30.68 2.44 -44.33
N ASP A 566 31.99 2.16 -44.37
CA ASP A 566 32.93 2.72 -43.38
C ASP A 566 32.95 4.25 -43.40
N THR A 567 32.68 4.88 -44.55
CA THR A 567 32.61 6.34 -44.66
C THR A 567 31.49 6.92 -43.80
N GLN A 568 30.32 6.25 -43.75
CA GLN A 568 29.21 6.66 -42.88
C GLN A 568 29.57 6.51 -41.39
N LEU A 569 30.30 5.45 -41.01
CA LEU A 569 30.80 5.29 -39.64
C LEU A 569 31.78 6.42 -39.26
N ARG A 570 32.81 6.63 -40.09
CA ARG A 570 33.87 7.62 -39.84
C ARG A 570 33.34 9.05 -39.71
N ALA A 571 32.21 9.36 -40.37
CA ALA A 571 31.57 10.68 -40.28
C ALA A 571 31.09 11.04 -38.86
N VAL A 572 30.84 10.05 -37.99
CA VAL A 572 30.32 10.27 -36.63
C VAL A 572 31.21 9.73 -35.51
N THR A 573 32.28 8.99 -35.85
CA THR A 573 33.27 8.48 -34.90
C THR A 573 34.64 9.13 -35.07
N SER A 574 35.53 8.51 -35.84
CA SER A 574 36.92 8.92 -36.08
C SER A 574 37.31 8.61 -37.52
N THR A 575 38.20 9.40 -38.11
CA THR A 575 38.67 9.21 -39.49
C THR A 575 39.48 7.93 -39.73
N ALA A 576 39.95 7.29 -38.65
CA ALA A 576 40.69 6.01 -38.72
C ALA A 576 39.79 4.77 -38.45
N ASP A 577 38.49 4.96 -38.22
CA ASP A 577 37.58 3.87 -37.84
C ASP A 577 37.11 3.04 -39.06
N SER A 578 36.66 1.80 -38.79
CA SER A 578 36.05 0.90 -39.77
C SER A 578 35.00 0.02 -39.10
N LEU A 579 34.01 -0.45 -39.88
CA LEU A 579 32.95 -1.32 -39.36
C LEU A 579 33.51 -2.64 -38.82
N ALA A 580 34.54 -3.19 -39.47
CA ALA A 580 35.21 -4.41 -39.01
C ALA A 580 35.86 -4.21 -37.64
N CYS A 581 36.66 -3.15 -37.47
CA CYS A 581 37.34 -2.85 -36.21
C CYS A 581 36.33 -2.53 -35.10
N ALA A 582 35.33 -1.70 -35.38
CA ALA A 582 34.28 -1.39 -34.41
C ALA A 582 33.47 -2.62 -33.98
N GLY A 583 33.24 -3.56 -34.90
CA GLY A 583 32.59 -4.84 -34.61
C GLY A 583 33.42 -5.73 -33.70
N GLU A 584 34.71 -5.90 -34.00
CA GLU A 584 35.65 -6.67 -33.18
C GLU A 584 35.83 -6.09 -31.76
N GLU A 585 35.82 -4.76 -31.65
CA GLU A 585 35.91 -4.04 -30.38
C GLU A 585 34.58 -3.98 -29.60
N GLY A 586 33.49 -4.52 -30.16
CA GLY A 586 32.17 -4.52 -29.52
C GLY A 586 31.54 -3.13 -29.39
N ARG A 587 31.87 -2.21 -30.32
CA ARG A 587 31.40 -0.82 -30.34
C ARG A 587 30.18 -0.57 -31.22
N LEU A 588 29.71 -1.56 -31.97
CA LEU A 588 28.54 -1.47 -32.85
C LEU A 588 27.26 -1.99 -32.18
N PHE A 589 26.18 -1.23 -32.32
CA PHE A 589 24.88 -1.54 -31.75
C PHE A 589 23.76 -1.35 -32.78
N LEU A 590 22.79 -2.25 -32.78
CA LEU A 590 21.72 -2.28 -33.76
C LEU A 590 20.36 -2.31 -33.06
N CYS A 591 19.42 -1.49 -33.55
CA CYS A 591 18.00 -1.76 -33.39
C CYS A 591 17.49 -2.34 -34.71
N ASP A 592 16.86 -3.51 -34.61
CA ASP A 592 16.38 -4.29 -35.75
C ASP A 592 14.87 -4.49 -35.63
N TYR A 593 14.11 -3.69 -36.36
CA TYR A 593 12.64 -3.77 -36.39
C TYR A 593 12.12 -4.57 -37.59
N SER A 594 12.97 -5.35 -38.29
CA SER A 594 12.57 -6.02 -39.52
C SER A 594 11.42 -7.01 -39.30
N SER A 595 11.29 -7.57 -38.09
CA SER A 595 10.17 -8.46 -37.74
C SER A 595 8.81 -7.78 -37.82
N LEU A 596 8.73 -6.45 -37.70
CA LEU A 596 7.46 -5.72 -37.80
C LEU A 596 6.79 -5.88 -39.17
N GLU A 597 7.57 -6.13 -40.23
CA GLU A 597 7.05 -6.35 -41.58
C GLU A 597 6.19 -7.62 -41.68
N THR A 598 6.48 -8.64 -40.87
CA THR A 598 5.73 -9.89 -40.85
C THR A 598 4.74 -9.99 -39.69
N THR A 599 4.91 -9.21 -38.63
CA THR A 599 4.03 -9.26 -37.45
C THR A 599 2.91 -8.23 -37.47
N LEU A 600 3.05 -7.13 -38.22
CA LEU A 600 2.05 -6.06 -38.26
C LEU A 600 1.46 -5.89 -39.65
N GLN A 601 0.19 -5.52 -39.68
CA GLN A 601 -0.52 -5.21 -40.92
C GLN A 601 -0.94 -3.74 -40.91
N ALA A 602 -0.69 -3.01 -42.00
CA ALA A 602 -1.14 -1.62 -42.11
C ALA A 602 -2.65 -1.55 -42.36
N LYS A 603 -3.30 -0.55 -41.74
CA LYS A 603 -4.66 -0.15 -42.12
C LYS A 603 -4.64 0.63 -43.43
N SER A 604 -5.81 0.82 -44.03
CA SER A 604 -6.00 1.72 -45.17
C SER A 604 -6.85 2.93 -44.78
N THR A 605 -6.62 4.06 -45.46
CA THR A 605 -7.49 5.23 -45.43
C THR A 605 -8.81 4.95 -46.14
N SER A 606 -9.78 5.86 -46.01
CA SER A 606 -11.13 5.72 -46.60
C SER A 606 -11.14 5.63 -48.13
N ASP A 607 -10.10 6.14 -48.80
CA ASP A 607 -9.90 6.03 -50.25
C ASP A 607 -9.15 4.74 -50.67
N GLY A 608 -8.84 3.86 -49.72
CA GLY A 608 -8.16 2.59 -49.95
C GLY A 608 -6.62 2.66 -49.89
N THR A 609 -6.02 3.84 -49.65
CA THR A 609 -4.56 3.99 -49.58
C THR A 609 -4.01 3.38 -48.28
N PRO A 610 -3.03 2.45 -48.33
CA PRO A 610 -2.42 1.91 -47.11
C PRO A 610 -1.70 3.00 -46.31
N LEU A 611 -1.91 3.03 -45.00
CA LEU A 611 -1.08 3.77 -44.06
C LEU A 611 0.33 3.17 -44.02
N ARG A 612 1.33 4.00 -43.70
CA ARG A 612 2.72 3.55 -43.74
C ARG A 612 3.15 2.97 -42.40
N LEU A 613 3.62 1.73 -42.44
CA LEU A 613 4.40 1.09 -41.37
C LEU A 613 5.87 1.04 -41.77
N TYR A 614 6.75 1.10 -40.77
CA TYR A 614 8.20 1.04 -40.96
C TYR A 614 8.76 -0.16 -40.21
N ALA A 615 9.73 -0.84 -40.81
CA ALA A 615 10.45 -1.97 -40.21
C ALA A 615 11.98 -1.76 -40.34
N PRO A 616 12.54 -0.67 -39.77
CA PRO A 616 13.89 -0.24 -40.10
C PRO A 616 15.01 -1.03 -39.41
N TYR A 617 16.20 -0.99 -40.02
CA TYR A 617 17.47 -1.14 -39.30
C TYR A 617 17.99 0.23 -38.89
N ALA A 618 18.50 0.36 -37.66
CA ALA A 618 19.18 1.57 -37.18
C ALA A 618 20.50 1.22 -36.49
N LEU A 619 21.62 1.64 -37.08
CA LEU A 619 22.97 1.42 -36.58
C LEU A 619 23.40 2.55 -35.66
N PHE A 620 24.02 2.18 -34.54
CA PHE A 620 24.67 3.05 -33.60
C PHE A 620 26.09 2.57 -33.30
N ALA A 621 26.97 3.50 -32.94
CA ALA A 621 28.34 3.18 -32.57
C ALA A 621 28.84 4.02 -31.39
N VAL A 622 29.76 3.47 -30.61
CA VAL A 622 30.59 4.22 -29.67
C VAL A 622 31.91 4.57 -30.35
N PRO A 623 32.39 5.83 -30.28
CA PRO A 623 33.68 6.20 -30.85
C PRO A 623 34.85 5.41 -30.23
N PRO A 624 35.97 5.23 -30.94
CA PRO A 624 37.20 4.68 -30.37
C PRO A 624 37.61 5.47 -29.12
N GLY A 625 38.04 4.77 -28.07
CA GLY A 625 38.38 5.39 -26.77
C GLY A 625 37.17 5.67 -25.85
N GLY A 626 35.94 5.38 -26.31
CA GLY A 626 34.71 5.51 -25.53
C GLY A 626 33.95 6.81 -25.82
N GLY A 627 32.91 7.07 -25.03
CA GLY A 627 32.07 8.27 -25.16
C GLY A 627 30.58 7.97 -25.22
N SER A 628 29.81 8.88 -25.80
CA SER A 628 28.37 8.69 -25.99
C SER A 628 28.06 7.92 -27.27
N LEU A 629 26.98 7.14 -27.23
CA LEU A 629 26.43 6.45 -28.40
C LEU A 629 26.06 7.45 -29.50
N ARG A 630 26.46 7.16 -30.75
CA ARG A 630 26.19 7.97 -31.94
C ARG A 630 25.36 7.18 -32.93
N ALA A 631 24.38 7.84 -33.57
CA ALA A 631 23.63 7.23 -34.67
C ALA A 631 24.46 7.32 -35.95
N VAL A 632 24.55 6.20 -36.69
CA VAL A 632 25.45 6.05 -37.85
C VAL A 632 24.66 6.04 -39.15
N ALA A 633 23.69 5.13 -39.26
CA ALA A 633 22.92 4.93 -40.48
C ALA A 633 21.57 4.26 -40.19
N ILE A 634 20.59 4.51 -41.05
CA ILE A 634 19.25 3.92 -41.00
C ILE A 634 18.88 3.38 -42.38
N GLN A 635 18.22 2.23 -42.42
CA GLN A 635 17.55 1.68 -43.60
C GLN A 635 16.08 1.49 -43.25
N GLU A 636 15.17 2.24 -43.89
CA GLU A 636 13.77 2.40 -43.43
C GLU A 636 12.91 1.13 -43.56
N SER A 637 13.14 0.33 -44.60
CA SER A 637 12.40 -0.92 -44.85
C SER A 637 13.28 -1.87 -45.67
N PRO A 638 13.98 -2.83 -45.05
CA PRO A 638 14.86 -3.77 -45.73
C PRO A 638 14.07 -4.69 -46.67
N ARG A 639 14.02 -4.36 -47.96
CA ARG A 639 13.37 -5.23 -48.95
C ARG A 639 14.28 -6.40 -49.36
N PRO A 640 13.69 -7.56 -49.75
CA PRO A 640 14.46 -8.73 -50.21
C PRO A 640 15.34 -8.48 -51.44
N ASP A 641 15.04 -7.45 -52.24
CA ASP A 641 15.76 -7.08 -53.46
C ASP A 641 17.01 -6.22 -53.21
N GLY A 642 17.19 -5.67 -52.00
CA GLY A 642 18.42 -5.00 -51.58
C GLY A 642 18.66 -3.60 -52.16
N GLU A 643 17.67 -2.98 -52.81
CA GLU A 643 17.88 -1.69 -53.51
C GLU A 643 17.70 -0.44 -52.64
N GLN A 644 17.23 -0.56 -51.38
CA GLN A 644 17.00 0.63 -50.56
C GLN A 644 18.31 1.22 -49.99
N PRO A 645 18.64 2.49 -50.28
CA PRO A 645 19.85 3.12 -49.78
C PRO A 645 19.80 3.36 -48.27
N THR A 646 20.96 3.33 -47.63
CA THR A 646 21.11 3.72 -46.22
C THR A 646 21.20 5.24 -46.10
N THR A 647 20.47 5.81 -45.15
CA THR A 647 20.48 7.24 -44.83
C THR A 647 21.36 7.48 -43.61
N SER A 648 22.13 8.55 -43.61
CA SER A 648 23.10 8.94 -42.57
C SER A 648 22.93 10.40 -42.16
N PRO A 649 23.54 10.87 -41.06
CA PRO A 649 23.45 12.27 -40.62
C PRO A 649 23.86 13.32 -41.68
N ALA A 650 24.65 12.94 -42.68
CA ALA A 650 25.05 13.82 -43.77
C ALA A 650 23.91 14.14 -44.76
N ASP A 651 22.81 13.37 -44.74
CA ASP A 651 21.75 13.43 -45.75
C ASP A 651 20.64 14.47 -45.42
N GLY A 652 20.90 15.38 -44.48
CA GLY A 652 20.02 16.52 -44.17
C GLY A 652 18.60 16.08 -43.78
N TRP A 653 17.57 16.60 -44.47
CA TRP A 653 16.18 16.29 -44.13
C TRP A 653 15.80 14.81 -44.32
N ARG A 654 16.47 14.07 -45.21
CA ARG A 654 16.27 12.62 -45.33
C ARG A 654 16.63 11.90 -44.04
N TRP A 655 17.70 12.34 -43.37
CA TRP A 655 18.10 11.78 -42.07
C TRP A 655 17.03 12.01 -41.00
N THR A 656 16.46 13.20 -40.93
CA THR A 656 15.36 13.50 -40.00
C THR A 656 14.15 12.60 -40.24
N MET A 657 13.76 12.40 -41.50
CA MET A 657 12.66 11.48 -41.85
C MET A 657 12.97 10.03 -41.49
N ALA A 658 14.20 9.56 -41.76
CA ALA A 658 14.63 8.22 -41.40
C ALA A 658 14.60 7.99 -39.87
N LYS A 659 15.01 8.99 -39.06
CA LYS A 659 14.85 8.93 -37.61
C LYS A 659 13.39 8.79 -37.19
N TYR A 660 12.47 9.51 -37.83
CA TYR A 660 11.03 9.38 -37.54
C TYR A 660 10.45 8.03 -37.93
N ALA A 661 10.94 7.41 -39.01
CA ALA A 661 10.61 6.01 -39.33
C ALA A 661 11.01 5.07 -38.19
N VAL A 662 12.21 5.26 -37.62
CA VAL A 662 12.68 4.48 -36.45
C VAL A 662 11.86 4.78 -35.21
N GLU A 663 11.54 6.05 -34.91
CA GLU A 663 10.69 6.40 -33.76
C GLU A 663 9.27 5.81 -33.89
N SER A 664 8.71 5.81 -35.10
CA SER A 664 7.40 5.20 -35.37
C SER A 664 7.43 3.68 -35.15
N ALA A 665 8.46 2.99 -35.66
CA ALA A 665 8.62 1.55 -35.46
C ALA A 665 8.88 1.20 -33.98
N ASP A 666 9.72 1.99 -33.31
CA ASP A 666 10.05 1.83 -31.90
C ASP A 666 8.83 1.99 -31.00
N LEU A 667 7.98 3.00 -31.26
CA LEU A 667 6.73 3.20 -30.53
C LEU A 667 5.79 2.00 -30.66
N VAL A 668 5.58 1.50 -31.88
CA VAL A 668 4.65 0.39 -32.10
C VAL A 668 5.17 -0.90 -31.45
N HIS A 669 6.46 -1.20 -31.62
CA HIS A 669 7.09 -2.32 -30.95
C HIS A 669 7.00 -2.19 -29.42
N PHE A 670 7.33 -1.01 -28.89
CA PHE A 670 7.27 -0.77 -27.45
C PHE A 670 5.87 -1.02 -26.90
N GLU A 671 4.85 -0.35 -27.44
CA GLU A 671 3.50 -0.44 -26.90
C GLU A 671 2.90 -1.83 -27.04
N ALA A 672 3.06 -2.49 -28.20
CA ALA A 672 2.47 -3.81 -28.43
C ALA A 672 3.24 -4.94 -27.72
N VAL A 673 4.57 -4.93 -27.77
CA VAL A 673 5.41 -6.05 -27.34
C VAL A 673 6.02 -5.81 -25.97
N ALA A 674 6.77 -4.72 -25.80
CA ALA A 674 7.54 -4.49 -24.58
C ALA A 674 6.68 -4.06 -23.38
N HIS A 675 5.65 -3.26 -23.62
CA HIS A 675 4.73 -2.74 -22.62
C HIS A 675 3.52 -3.67 -22.46
N LEU A 676 2.62 -3.72 -23.45
CA LEU A 676 1.41 -4.54 -23.33
C LEU A 676 1.74 -6.03 -23.13
N GLY A 677 2.54 -6.63 -24.02
CA GLY A 677 2.91 -8.05 -23.94
C GLY A 677 3.74 -8.39 -22.69
N HIS A 678 4.97 -7.87 -22.61
CA HIS A 678 5.94 -8.29 -21.60
C HIS A 678 5.72 -7.69 -20.18
N THR A 679 4.76 -6.79 -19.97
CA THR A 679 4.39 -6.36 -18.61
C THR A 679 2.94 -6.66 -18.28
N HIS A 680 1.99 -6.03 -18.97
CA HIS A 680 0.57 -6.11 -18.63
C HIS A 680 0.02 -7.53 -18.75
N LEU A 681 0.08 -8.09 -19.95
CA LEU A 681 -0.51 -9.39 -20.26
C LEU A 681 0.32 -10.55 -19.69
N LEU A 682 1.62 -10.36 -19.49
CA LEU A 682 2.47 -11.33 -18.79
C LEU A 682 2.14 -11.45 -17.30
N LEU A 683 1.78 -10.35 -16.63
CA LEU A 683 1.43 -10.34 -15.21
C LEU A 683 -0.02 -10.75 -14.92
N GLU A 684 -0.93 -10.63 -15.88
CA GLU A 684 -2.33 -11.08 -15.77
C GLU A 684 -2.48 -12.49 -15.17
N PRO A 685 -1.84 -13.55 -15.74
CA PRO A 685 -1.95 -14.90 -15.18
C PRO A 685 -1.30 -15.04 -13.80
N VAL A 686 -0.26 -14.26 -13.49
CA VAL A 686 0.39 -14.27 -12.17
C VAL A 686 -0.54 -13.66 -11.12
N ALA A 687 -1.22 -12.56 -11.45
CA ALA A 687 -2.20 -11.91 -10.60
C ALA A 687 -3.40 -12.84 -10.34
N LEU A 688 -3.98 -13.43 -11.39
CA LEU A 688 -5.05 -14.42 -11.30
C LEU A 688 -4.63 -15.63 -10.44
N ALA A 689 -3.46 -16.22 -10.68
CA ALA A 689 -2.98 -17.36 -9.92
C ALA A 689 -2.79 -17.04 -8.42
N THR A 690 -2.33 -15.82 -8.12
CA THR A 690 -2.14 -15.35 -6.74
C THR A 690 -3.45 -15.39 -5.97
N VAL A 691 -4.50 -14.75 -6.48
CA VAL A 691 -5.81 -14.71 -5.78
C VAL A 691 -6.55 -16.05 -5.82
N ARG A 692 -6.36 -16.87 -6.86
CA ARG A 692 -7.02 -18.18 -6.98
C ARG A 692 -6.43 -19.25 -6.08
N HIS A 693 -5.13 -19.18 -5.79
CA HIS A 693 -4.41 -20.32 -5.19
C HIS A 693 -3.72 -19.99 -3.87
N LEU A 694 -3.49 -18.72 -3.54
CA LEU A 694 -2.82 -18.33 -2.32
C LEU A 694 -3.79 -17.58 -1.41
N ALA A 695 -4.14 -18.21 -0.29
CA ALA A 695 -5.04 -17.58 0.68
C ALA A 695 -4.45 -16.25 1.19
N PRO A 696 -5.28 -15.30 1.66
CA PRO A 696 -4.79 -14.00 2.13
C PRO A 696 -3.72 -14.09 3.23
N ASN A 697 -3.75 -15.13 4.07
CA ASN A 697 -2.77 -15.43 5.11
C ASN A 697 -1.60 -16.31 4.64
N HIS A 698 -1.45 -16.54 3.33
CA HIS A 698 -0.28 -17.24 2.80
C HIS A 698 0.87 -16.23 2.67
N PRO A 699 2.08 -16.50 3.20
CA PRO A 699 3.20 -15.55 3.16
C PRO A 699 3.54 -15.06 1.73
N ILE A 700 3.45 -15.94 0.73
CA ILE A 700 3.62 -15.56 -0.69
C ILE A 700 2.47 -14.65 -1.19
N SER A 701 1.23 -14.84 -0.73
CA SER A 701 0.13 -13.92 -1.07
C SER A 701 0.41 -12.52 -0.54
N ARG A 702 0.85 -12.41 0.73
CA ARG A 702 1.26 -11.14 1.35
C ARG A 702 2.38 -10.44 0.60
N LEU A 703 3.31 -11.22 0.04
CA LEU A 703 4.40 -10.70 -0.78
C LEU A 703 3.91 -10.24 -2.16
N LEU A 704 3.08 -11.03 -2.84
CA LEU A 704 2.71 -10.79 -4.24
C LEU A 704 1.59 -9.77 -4.43
N LEU A 705 0.60 -9.72 -3.53
CA LEU A 705 -0.57 -8.84 -3.68
C LEU A 705 -0.20 -7.36 -3.94
N PRO A 706 0.75 -6.74 -3.20
CA PRO A 706 1.17 -5.36 -3.47
C PRO A 706 1.82 -5.17 -4.85
N HIS A 707 2.34 -6.23 -5.48
CA HIS A 707 2.97 -6.18 -6.80
C HIS A 707 2.01 -6.45 -7.96
N VAL A 708 0.81 -6.95 -7.67
CA VAL A 708 -0.26 -7.21 -8.67
C VAL A 708 -1.50 -6.34 -8.44
N GLU A 709 -1.43 -5.42 -7.48
CA GLU A 709 -2.48 -4.43 -7.21
C GLU A 709 -2.78 -3.62 -8.48
N GLY A 710 -4.04 -3.58 -8.87
CA GLY A 710 -4.53 -2.84 -10.04
C GLY A 710 -4.29 -3.52 -11.39
N THR A 711 -3.45 -4.56 -11.49
CA THR A 711 -3.12 -5.23 -12.76
C THR A 711 -4.37 -5.77 -13.46
N LEU A 712 -5.19 -6.53 -12.75
CA LEU A 712 -6.42 -7.10 -13.32
C LEU A 712 -7.41 -6.00 -13.75
N SER A 713 -7.52 -4.92 -12.96
CA SER A 713 -8.43 -3.81 -13.27
C SER A 713 -8.00 -3.03 -14.51
N VAL A 714 -6.71 -2.70 -14.62
CA VAL A 714 -6.21 -1.90 -15.75
C VAL A 714 -6.20 -2.72 -17.04
N ASN A 715 -5.92 -4.02 -16.96
CA ASN A 715 -5.93 -4.91 -18.12
C ASN A 715 -7.34 -5.13 -18.67
N ASP A 716 -8.33 -5.36 -17.80
CA ASP A 716 -9.75 -5.44 -18.14
C ASP A 716 -10.20 -4.15 -18.86
N MET A 717 -9.93 -2.98 -18.28
CA MET A 717 -10.21 -1.68 -18.91
C MET A 717 -9.51 -1.51 -20.26
N ALA A 718 -8.21 -1.82 -20.35
CA ALA A 718 -7.43 -1.66 -21.57
C ALA A 718 -8.01 -2.48 -22.73
N VAL A 719 -8.49 -3.68 -22.44
CA VAL A 719 -9.10 -4.56 -23.43
C VAL A 719 -10.40 -4.00 -24.01
N TYR A 720 -11.20 -3.28 -23.20
CA TYR A 720 -12.47 -2.70 -23.67
C TYR A 720 -12.35 -1.30 -24.27
N HIS A 721 -11.38 -0.48 -23.84
CA HIS A 721 -11.28 0.92 -24.26
C HIS A 721 -10.07 1.22 -25.17
N LEU A 722 -8.95 0.51 -24.98
CA LEU A 722 -7.72 0.77 -25.75
C LEU A 722 -7.59 -0.20 -26.93
N LEU A 723 -7.79 -1.49 -26.65
CA LEU A 723 -7.58 -2.57 -27.61
C LEU A 723 -8.85 -2.95 -28.37
N ALA A 724 -10.01 -2.36 -28.09
CA ALA A 724 -11.23 -2.60 -28.87
C ALA A 724 -11.14 -1.98 -30.28
N ASP A 725 -11.94 -2.49 -31.22
CA ASP A 725 -12.05 -1.88 -32.54
C ASP A 725 -12.66 -0.49 -32.41
N GLY A 726 -12.06 0.52 -33.04
CA GLY A 726 -12.39 1.93 -32.81
C GLY A 726 -11.90 2.50 -31.47
N GLY A 727 -11.18 1.72 -30.65
CA GLY A 727 -10.54 2.18 -29.41
C GLY A 727 -9.32 3.08 -29.65
N ALA A 728 -8.72 3.58 -28.57
CA ALA A 728 -7.67 4.60 -28.67
C ALA A 728 -6.44 4.17 -29.49
N ILE A 729 -5.98 2.93 -29.34
CA ILE A 729 -4.85 2.41 -30.12
C ILE A 729 -5.24 2.24 -31.59
N ASP A 730 -6.46 1.76 -31.87
CA ASP A 730 -6.96 1.64 -33.24
C ASP A 730 -7.10 3.00 -33.92
N GLN A 731 -7.35 4.08 -33.20
CA GLN A 731 -7.43 5.42 -33.81
C GLN A 731 -6.06 6.04 -34.09
N THR A 732 -5.03 5.68 -33.31
CA THR A 732 -3.73 6.38 -33.31
C THR A 732 -2.63 5.64 -34.06
N PHE A 733 -2.70 4.31 -34.14
CA PHE A 733 -1.65 3.50 -34.77
C PHE A 733 -1.94 3.30 -36.26
N ALA A 734 -0.91 3.14 -37.07
CA ALA A 734 -1.07 2.76 -38.48
C ALA A 734 -1.36 1.26 -38.67
N ALA A 735 -1.04 0.44 -37.67
CA ALA A 735 -1.27 -1.01 -37.70
C ALA A 735 -2.74 -1.36 -37.38
N THR A 736 -3.22 -2.49 -37.91
CA THR A 736 -4.54 -3.03 -37.59
C THR A 736 -4.56 -3.53 -36.15
N MET A 737 -5.70 -3.35 -35.47
CA MET A 737 -5.87 -3.84 -34.11
C MET A 737 -5.65 -5.36 -33.99
N GLU A 738 -6.09 -6.14 -34.97
CA GLU A 738 -5.86 -7.58 -35.02
C GLU A 738 -4.37 -7.94 -34.95
N SER A 739 -3.54 -7.27 -35.76
CA SER A 739 -2.10 -7.53 -35.77
C SER A 739 -1.39 -7.08 -34.49
N ILE A 740 -1.85 -5.98 -33.87
CA ILE A 740 -1.35 -5.52 -32.56
C ILE A 740 -1.67 -6.54 -31.46
N ARG A 741 -2.93 -7.00 -31.38
CA ARG A 741 -3.34 -8.04 -30.41
C ARG A 741 -2.53 -9.32 -30.61
N SER A 742 -2.35 -9.76 -31.85
CA SER A 742 -1.54 -10.94 -32.20
C SER A 742 -0.07 -10.80 -31.79
N ALA A 743 0.55 -9.64 -32.04
CA ALA A 743 1.93 -9.39 -31.63
C ALA A 743 2.08 -9.41 -30.10
N ALA A 744 1.13 -8.80 -29.37
CA ALA A 744 1.14 -8.76 -27.92
C ALA A 744 0.98 -10.15 -27.30
N THR A 745 0.05 -10.97 -27.80
CA THR A 745 -0.13 -12.34 -27.27
C THR A 745 1.02 -13.27 -27.65
N ALA A 746 1.57 -13.15 -28.86
CA ALA A 746 2.77 -13.88 -29.25
C ALA A 746 3.97 -13.56 -28.35
N ALA A 747 4.14 -12.31 -27.95
CA ALA A 747 5.18 -11.88 -27.02
C ALA A 747 5.07 -12.57 -25.66
N VAL A 748 3.85 -12.69 -25.12
CA VAL A 748 3.61 -13.40 -23.86
C VAL A 748 3.93 -14.90 -23.99
N ILE A 749 3.45 -15.54 -25.06
CA ILE A 749 3.65 -16.97 -25.29
C ILE A 749 5.13 -17.32 -25.45
N ALA A 750 5.89 -16.45 -26.13
CA ALA A 750 7.32 -16.63 -26.37
C ALA A 750 8.18 -16.36 -25.13
N HIS A 751 7.63 -15.75 -24.07
CA HIS A 751 8.40 -15.31 -22.92
C HIS A 751 8.84 -16.48 -22.02
N ASP A 752 10.14 -16.65 -21.81
CA ASP A 752 10.69 -17.60 -20.83
C ASP A 752 10.77 -16.95 -19.45
N LEU A 753 9.74 -17.13 -18.62
CA LEU A 753 9.66 -16.54 -17.28
C LEU A 753 10.88 -16.84 -16.39
N ARG A 754 11.61 -17.95 -16.60
CA ARG A 754 12.79 -18.31 -15.80
C ARG A 754 14.09 -17.82 -16.44
N GLY A 755 14.19 -17.86 -17.76
CA GLY A 755 15.39 -17.51 -18.52
C GLY A 755 15.50 -16.05 -18.95
N ASP A 756 14.40 -15.29 -18.94
CA ASP A 756 14.34 -13.88 -19.35
C ASP A 756 14.54 -12.89 -18.21
N THR A 757 15.40 -13.22 -17.25
CA THR A 757 15.85 -12.25 -16.25
C THR A 757 16.55 -11.07 -16.92
N LEU A 758 16.52 -9.90 -16.26
CA LEU A 758 17.23 -8.70 -16.75
C LEU A 758 18.70 -8.99 -17.07
N ALA A 759 19.40 -9.72 -16.19
CA ALA A 759 20.81 -10.05 -16.40
C ALA A 759 21.02 -10.92 -17.64
N ALA A 760 20.23 -11.98 -17.79
CA ALA A 760 20.32 -12.87 -18.96
C ALA A 760 19.96 -12.15 -20.26
N ARG A 761 18.97 -11.25 -20.23
CA ARG A 761 18.60 -10.44 -21.39
C ARG A 761 19.72 -9.49 -21.80
N LEU A 762 20.31 -8.75 -20.86
CA LEU A 762 21.46 -7.87 -21.13
C LEU A 762 22.67 -8.66 -21.64
N GLU A 763 22.89 -9.87 -21.16
CA GLU A 763 23.97 -10.75 -21.64
C GLU A 763 23.73 -11.20 -23.07
N ARG A 764 22.52 -11.69 -23.39
CA ARG A 764 22.14 -12.09 -24.76
C ARG A 764 22.21 -10.92 -25.75
N GLN A 765 21.95 -9.70 -25.29
CA GLN A 765 22.05 -8.49 -26.10
C GLN A 765 23.48 -7.95 -26.19
N GLY A 766 24.45 -8.56 -25.49
CA GLY A 766 25.83 -8.09 -25.45
C GLY A 766 26.01 -6.75 -24.73
N LEU A 767 25.07 -6.37 -23.86
CA LEU A 767 25.06 -5.07 -23.17
C LEU A 767 25.75 -5.08 -21.79
N CYS A 768 26.10 -6.25 -21.25
CA CYS A 768 26.70 -6.37 -19.90
C CYS A 768 28.06 -5.66 -19.72
N ASN A 769 28.84 -5.51 -20.79
CA ASN A 769 30.21 -4.98 -20.75
C ASN A 769 30.39 -3.71 -21.60
N VAL A 770 29.30 -3.08 -22.03
CA VAL A 770 29.38 -1.90 -22.88
C VAL A 770 29.89 -0.72 -22.05
N PRO A 771 30.91 0.02 -22.53
CA PRO A 771 31.37 1.25 -21.89
C PRO A 771 30.34 2.37 -22.11
N LEU A 772 29.14 2.21 -21.54
CA LEU A 772 28.13 3.25 -21.51
C LEU A 772 28.53 4.31 -20.47
N PRO A 773 28.25 5.60 -20.71
CA PRO A 773 28.49 6.64 -19.71
C PRO A 773 27.85 6.28 -18.36
N ARG A 774 28.61 6.40 -17.27
CA ARG A 774 28.25 6.03 -15.87
C ARG A 774 26.96 6.66 -15.30
N ARG A 775 26.16 7.38 -16.08
CA ARG A 775 24.93 8.06 -15.65
C ARG A 775 23.64 7.23 -15.80
N LEU A 776 23.72 5.90 -15.87
CA LEU A 776 22.55 5.03 -15.71
C LEU A 776 22.12 4.83 -14.23
N ALA A 777 22.85 5.39 -13.26
CA ALA A 777 22.62 5.17 -11.83
C ALA A 777 22.46 6.46 -10.99
N ALA A 778 21.99 7.57 -11.56
CA ALA A 778 21.64 8.76 -10.79
C ALA A 778 20.18 8.68 -10.31
N GLY A 779 19.91 7.74 -9.40
CA GLY A 779 18.59 7.57 -8.78
C GLY A 779 18.59 6.79 -7.47
N SER A 780 19.64 6.00 -7.17
CA SER A 780 19.75 5.34 -5.87
C SER A 780 21.15 5.51 -5.29
N ARG A 781 21.19 5.95 -4.03
CA ARG A 781 22.42 6.14 -3.25
C ARG A 781 23.18 4.80 -3.14
N ARG A 782 24.51 4.91 -3.26
CA ARG A 782 25.60 3.94 -3.00
C ARG A 782 25.94 2.94 -4.12
N ASP A 783 27.03 3.32 -4.80
CA ASP A 783 28.16 2.53 -5.30
C ASP A 783 28.08 1.00 -5.12
N LEU A 784 28.03 0.32 -6.27
CA LEU A 784 28.76 -0.88 -6.69
C LEU A 784 28.14 -1.33 -8.01
N SER A 785 28.97 -1.70 -8.99
CA SER A 785 28.48 -2.17 -10.30
C SER A 785 27.62 -3.43 -10.11
N LEU A 786 26.51 -3.55 -10.85
CA LEU A 786 25.59 -4.69 -10.76
C LEU A 786 26.33 -6.05 -10.95
N GLY A 787 27.41 -6.05 -11.74
CA GLY A 787 28.28 -7.21 -11.96
C GLY A 787 29.11 -7.63 -10.74
N GLU A 788 29.40 -6.74 -9.79
CA GLU A 788 30.09 -7.11 -8.54
C GLU A 788 29.15 -7.79 -7.54
N ARG A 789 27.87 -7.39 -7.49
CA ARG A 789 26.86 -8.02 -6.60
C ARG A 789 26.53 -9.45 -7.02
N LEU A 790 26.50 -9.72 -8.33
CA LEU A 790 26.23 -11.06 -8.86
C LEU A 790 27.42 -12.03 -8.67
N ARG A 791 28.66 -11.54 -8.59
CA ARG A 791 29.84 -12.37 -8.30
C ARG A 791 29.94 -12.77 -6.81
N SER A 792 29.45 -11.94 -5.90
CA SER A 792 29.38 -12.27 -4.46
C SER A 792 28.21 -13.20 -4.08
N ALA A 793 27.22 -13.38 -4.96
CA ALA A 793 26.02 -14.20 -4.70
C ALA A 793 26.14 -15.67 -5.15
N ARG A 794 27.37 -16.17 -5.38
CA ARG A 794 27.58 -17.62 -5.54
C ARG A 794 27.44 -18.29 -4.17
N LEU A 795 26.29 -18.88 -3.90
CA LEU A 795 26.14 -19.89 -2.85
C LEU A 795 27.18 -20.99 -3.09
N PRO A 796 28.01 -21.37 -2.09
CA PRO A 796 28.89 -22.51 -2.25
C PRO A 796 28.04 -23.78 -2.42
N HIS A 797 28.22 -24.45 -3.55
CA HIS A 797 27.75 -25.82 -3.76
C HIS A 797 28.30 -26.69 -2.62
N ARG A 798 27.45 -27.04 -1.65
CA ARG A 798 27.75 -28.15 -0.73
C ARG A 798 27.58 -29.45 -1.50
N SER A 799 28.72 -30.04 -1.86
CA SER A 799 28.81 -31.42 -2.32
C SER A 799 28.19 -32.36 -1.28
N ARG A 800 27.40 -33.33 -1.77
CA ARG A 800 26.76 -34.39 -0.98
C ARG A 800 27.79 -35.16 -0.16
N ALA A 801 27.78 -35.01 1.16
CA ALA A 801 28.38 -35.98 2.07
C ALA A 801 27.36 -37.09 2.35
N ARG A 802 27.72 -38.32 1.98
CA ARG A 802 26.98 -39.56 2.23
C ARG A 802 26.72 -39.74 3.73
N ARG A 803 25.46 -39.92 4.13
CA ARG A 803 25.10 -40.42 5.48
C ARG A 803 25.31 -41.93 5.53
N ARG A 804 26.13 -42.42 6.47
CA ARG A 804 26.01 -43.78 7.04
C ARG A 804 25.08 -43.72 8.26
N PRO A 805 24.31 -44.79 8.55
CA PRO A 805 23.31 -44.78 9.62
C PRO A 805 23.89 -45.26 10.96
N GLY A 806 23.44 -44.63 12.05
CA GLY A 806 23.54 -45.18 13.41
C GLY A 806 24.00 -44.18 14.48
N ALA A 807 23.06 -43.62 15.24
CA ALA A 807 23.09 -43.53 16.71
C ALA A 807 22.04 -42.54 17.27
N ARG A 808 21.04 -43.14 17.93
CA ARG A 808 20.25 -42.76 19.13
C ARG A 808 19.78 -41.32 19.38
N ARG A 809 18.47 -41.25 19.66
CA ARG A 809 17.66 -40.16 20.23
C ARG A 809 18.19 -39.69 21.59
N LEU A 810 18.19 -38.39 21.83
CA LEU A 810 17.95 -37.75 23.14
C LEU A 810 17.15 -36.45 22.94
N GLY A 811 16.22 -36.17 23.87
CA GLY A 811 15.17 -35.15 23.81
C GLY A 811 15.61 -33.70 24.07
N PRO A 812 14.65 -32.75 24.15
CA PRO A 812 14.90 -31.33 23.92
C PRO A 812 15.22 -30.55 25.21
N GLY A 813 16.24 -29.70 25.16
CA GLY A 813 16.52 -28.73 26.21
C GLY A 813 17.79 -27.92 25.95
N ALA A 814 17.58 -26.64 25.60
CA ALA A 814 18.50 -25.49 25.63
C ALA A 814 19.76 -25.51 24.75
N TRP A 815 20.05 -24.42 24.01
CA TRP A 815 21.30 -23.64 24.05
C TRP A 815 21.06 -22.25 23.36
N PRO A 816 21.84 -21.20 23.71
CA PRO A 816 21.41 -19.80 23.81
C PRO A 816 21.94 -18.89 22.69
N ILE A 817 21.32 -17.71 22.52
CA ILE A 817 21.83 -16.61 21.69
C ILE A 817 22.30 -15.48 22.60
N ARG A 818 23.59 -15.14 22.52
CA ARG A 818 24.20 -13.93 23.09
C ARG A 818 24.88 -13.13 21.96
N ASP A 819 24.65 -11.83 22.03
CA ASP A 819 25.44 -10.70 21.52
C ASP A 819 25.82 -10.58 20.04
N LEU A 820 25.19 -9.59 19.38
CA LEU A 820 25.87 -8.61 18.53
C LEU A 820 25.05 -7.31 18.52
N GLY A 821 25.41 -6.39 19.42
CA GLY A 821 24.86 -5.04 19.48
C GLY A 821 25.76 -3.97 18.85
N ARG A 822 25.10 -2.91 18.38
CA ARG A 822 25.57 -1.51 18.22
C ARG A 822 26.48 -1.18 17.02
N ARG A 823 26.00 -0.26 16.18
CA ARG A 823 26.41 1.16 16.10
C ARG A 823 25.67 1.87 14.97
N TYR A 824 24.97 2.97 15.26
CA TYR A 824 25.03 4.24 14.52
C TYR A 824 24.31 5.33 15.34
N ARG A 825 25.07 6.30 15.86
CA ARG A 825 24.60 7.61 16.32
C ARG A 825 25.23 8.68 15.43
N LEU A 826 24.46 9.73 15.19
CA LEU A 826 24.79 10.96 14.47
C LEU A 826 25.95 11.75 15.11
N ARG A 827 26.77 12.42 14.28
CA ARG A 827 27.24 13.81 14.51
C ARG A 827 27.83 14.39 13.21
N GLY A 828 27.52 15.66 12.97
CA GLY A 828 28.01 16.47 11.86
C GLY A 828 29.35 17.17 12.12
N ASP A 829 29.77 17.85 11.06
CA ASP A 829 30.79 18.90 10.90
C ASP A 829 32.26 18.61 11.28
N ARG A 830 33.12 18.57 10.25
CA ARG A 830 34.09 19.65 9.96
C ARG A 830 34.94 19.34 8.71
N PHE A 831 35.12 20.40 7.90
CA PHE A 831 36.15 20.55 6.87
C PHE A 831 37.57 20.30 7.41
N SER A 832 38.42 19.57 6.67
CA SER A 832 39.82 19.96 6.43
C SER A 832 40.45 19.20 5.25
N ARG A 833 41.31 19.90 4.51
CA ARG A 833 42.08 19.49 3.33
C ARG A 833 43.31 18.65 3.70
N ARG A 834 43.74 17.75 2.79
CA ARG A 834 45.13 17.34 2.39
C ARG A 834 45.01 16.01 1.61
N SER A 835 45.22 15.96 0.29
CA SER A 835 46.47 15.90 -0.50
C SER A 835 47.26 14.58 -0.39
N ASP A 836 47.67 14.11 -1.57
CA ASP A 836 48.82 13.22 -1.91
C ASP A 836 48.57 11.73 -2.23
N ALA A 837 48.46 11.48 -3.54
CA ALA A 837 49.39 10.77 -4.45
C ALA A 837 50.11 9.45 -4.07
N GLY A 838 50.18 8.54 -5.05
CA GLY A 838 51.17 7.45 -5.22
C GLY A 838 50.54 6.05 -5.31
N ALA A 839 50.30 5.41 -6.46
CA ALA A 839 51.19 4.84 -7.48
C ALA A 839 51.97 3.57 -7.04
N HIS A 840 52.06 2.60 -7.97
CA HIS A 840 52.71 1.26 -7.96
C HIS A 840 51.77 0.09 -7.60
N GLY A 841 51.77 -1.06 -8.29
CA GLY A 841 52.65 -1.58 -9.34
C GLY A 841 52.29 -3.07 -9.57
N ALA A 842 52.46 -3.54 -10.80
CA ALA A 842 52.08 -4.86 -11.30
C ALA A 842 52.90 -6.04 -10.74
N HIS A 843 52.34 -7.27 -10.78
CA HIS A 843 53.11 -8.48 -11.12
C HIS A 843 52.25 -9.70 -11.58
N LEU A 844 52.49 -10.02 -12.86
CA LEU A 844 52.39 -11.22 -13.73
C LEU A 844 52.18 -12.68 -13.21
N HIS A 845 51.42 -13.41 -14.05
CA HIS A 845 51.58 -14.77 -14.64
C HIS A 845 51.62 -16.10 -13.82
N ARG A 846 50.71 -17.05 -14.20
CA ARG A 846 50.95 -18.32 -14.98
C ARG A 846 49.70 -19.24 -14.91
N LEU A 847 49.05 -19.53 -16.05
CA LEU A 847 49.09 -20.76 -16.88
C LEU A 847 48.52 -22.07 -16.27
N GLY A 848 47.50 -22.63 -16.95
CA GLY A 848 47.03 -24.02 -16.80
C GLY A 848 45.94 -24.37 -17.81
N ARG A 849 46.29 -25.11 -18.86
CA ARG A 849 45.44 -25.55 -20.00
C ARG A 849 44.51 -26.72 -19.66
N ALA A 850 43.35 -26.70 -20.32
CA ALA A 850 42.59 -27.81 -20.96
C ALA A 850 42.11 -29.03 -20.16
N ARG A 851 40.81 -29.35 -20.31
CA ARG A 851 40.32 -30.60 -20.92
C ARG A 851 38.83 -30.52 -21.29
N ARG A 852 38.53 -30.94 -22.52
CA ARG A 852 37.21 -31.37 -23.02
C ARG A 852 36.79 -32.65 -22.30
N GLY A 853 35.49 -32.84 -22.10
CA GLY A 853 34.91 -34.09 -21.60
C GLY A 853 33.42 -34.15 -21.93
N GLU A 854 33.06 -35.13 -22.73
CA GLU A 854 31.75 -35.40 -23.32
C GLU A 854 30.69 -35.84 -22.30
N LEU A 855 29.43 -35.58 -22.64
CA LEU A 855 28.23 -36.11 -21.96
C LEU A 855 28.04 -37.60 -22.28
N PRO A 856 27.52 -38.40 -21.33
CA PRO A 856 26.83 -39.65 -21.65
C PRO A 856 25.29 -39.51 -21.47
N PRO A 857 24.49 -40.25 -22.25
CA PRO A 857 23.01 -40.22 -22.22
C PRO A 857 22.40 -41.34 -21.34
N MET A 858 21.06 -41.39 -21.32
CA MET A 858 20.14 -42.45 -20.80
C MET A 858 19.60 -42.15 -19.38
N ASP A 859 18.32 -42.33 -19.01
CA ASP A 859 17.21 -43.01 -19.67
C ASP A 859 15.84 -42.60 -19.09
N ARG A 860 14.79 -42.86 -19.88
CA ARG A 860 13.35 -42.70 -19.58
C ARG A 860 12.84 -43.75 -18.58
N CYS A 861 11.81 -43.41 -17.77
CA CYS A 861 10.60 -44.25 -17.60
C CYS A 861 9.55 -43.74 -16.54
N TRP A 862 8.31 -43.51 -17.03
CA TRP A 862 6.95 -43.60 -16.43
C TRP A 862 6.54 -42.66 -15.27
N LEU A 863 5.38 -41.96 -15.31
CA LEU A 863 4.00 -42.45 -15.49
C LEU A 863 3.06 -41.52 -16.33
N ARG A 864 2.07 -42.16 -16.95
CA ARG A 864 1.10 -41.69 -17.97
C ARG A 864 -0.10 -40.85 -17.46
N PRO A 865 -0.79 -40.12 -18.37
CA PRO A 865 -2.13 -39.57 -18.16
C PRO A 865 -3.25 -40.56 -18.53
N GLY A 866 -4.37 -40.50 -17.81
CA GLY A 866 -5.59 -41.28 -18.08
C GLY A 866 -6.53 -40.55 -19.04
N ASN A 867 -6.94 -41.24 -20.10
CA ASN A 867 -8.02 -40.89 -21.02
C ASN A 867 -9.32 -41.54 -20.53
N GLU A 868 -10.43 -40.80 -20.51
CA GLU A 868 -11.76 -41.37 -20.72
C GLU A 868 -12.43 -40.73 -21.94
N ARG A 869 -12.78 -41.58 -22.90
CA ARG A 869 -13.62 -41.27 -24.06
C ARG A 869 -15.08 -41.53 -23.68
N ARG A 870 -16.01 -40.67 -24.11
CA ARG A 870 -17.33 -41.12 -24.57
C ARG A 870 -17.70 -40.47 -25.90
N ARG A 871 -18.23 -41.33 -26.77
CA ARG A 871 -18.65 -41.14 -28.17
C ARG A 871 -20.06 -40.56 -28.27
N LEU A 872 -20.41 -40.19 -29.51
CA LEU A 872 -21.73 -40.13 -30.20
C LEU A 872 -22.06 -38.68 -30.63
N ASP A 873 -22.53 -38.38 -31.84
CA ASP A 873 -22.71 -39.11 -33.09
C ASP A 873 -22.96 -38.07 -34.21
N ARG A 874 -22.67 -38.39 -35.48
CA ARG A 874 -22.97 -37.55 -36.65
C ARG A 874 -24.25 -38.00 -37.34
N ARG A 875 -25.24 -37.10 -37.51
CA ARG A 875 -26.25 -37.02 -38.60
C ARG A 875 -26.70 -35.55 -38.65
N GLY A 876 -26.89 -34.82 -39.74
CA GLY A 876 -27.04 -35.11 -41.16
C GLY A 876 -28.20 -34.24 -41.70
N ALA A 877 -27.93 -33.40 -42.72
CA ALA A 877 -28.88 -32.65 -43.57
C ALA A 877 -29.77 -31.57 -42.88
N GLY A 878 -30.17 -30.46 -43.50
CA GLY A 878 -30.12 -30.04 -44.90
C GLY A 878 -30.52 -28.55 -45.03
N ALA A 879 -30.48 -28.08 -46.27
CA ALA A 879 -30.61 -26.71 -46.73
C ALA A 879 -31.94 -26.02 -46.40
N GLU A 880 -31.93 -24.69 -46.28
CA GLU A 880 -32.90 -23.86 -46.99
C GLU A 880 -32.41 -22.42 -47.25
N ARG A 881 -32.90 -21.87 -48.36
CA ARG A 881 -32.43 -20.66 -49.05
C ARG A 881 -33.14 -19.40 -48.54
N SER A 882 -32.45 -18.28 -48.73
CA SER A 882 -32.96 -16.96 -49.16
C SER A 882 -33.95 -16.19 -48.27
N ARG A 883 -33.54 -14.99 -47.85
CA ARG A 883 -34.08 -13.73 -48.39
C ARG A 883 -33.31 -12.51 -47.88
N VAL A 884 -32.95 -11.64 -48.82
CA VAL A 884 -32.56 -10.24 -48.62
C VAL A 884 -33.83 -9.44 -48.28
N VAL A 885 -33.81 -8.66 -47.19
CA VAL A 885 -34.61 -7.43 -47.02
C VAL A 885 -33.81 -6.50 -46.11
N GLY A 886 -33.61 -5.25 -46.56
CA GLY A 886 -32.91 -4.20 -45.81
C GLY A 886 -33.84 -3.29 -45.00
N PHE A 887 -33.19 -2.42 -44.21
CA PHE A 887 -33.72 -1.30 -43.40
C PHE A 887 -34.67 -1.71 -42.25
N ASP A 888 -34.59 -1.14 -41.05
CA ASP A 888 -34.54 0.29 -40.73
C ASP A 888 -33.95 0.57 -39.34
N ALA A 889 -33.34 1.74 -39.19
CA ALA A 889 -32.80 2.27 -37.96
C ALA A 889 -33.88 3.10 -37.24
N SER A 890 -34.37 2.64 -36.09
CA SER A 890 -34.90 3.54 -35.07
C SER A 890 -35.14 2.85 -33.73
N ALA A 891 -34.70 3.54 -32.68
CA ALA A 891 -35.21 3.53 -31.31
C ALA A 891 -35.21 2.19 -30.52
N GLY A 892 -34.33 2.14 -29.51
CA GLY A 892 -34.42 1.14 -28.44
C GLY A 892 -33.54 1.49 -27.24
N LYS A 893 -33.90 2.57 -26.53
CA LYS A 893 -33.40 2.83 -25.16
C LYS A 893 -33.72 1.63 -24.26
N VAL A 894 -32.71 0.99 -23.72
CA VAL A 894 -32.76 0.15 -22.51
C VAL A 894 -31.47 0.51 -21.77
N GLY A 895 -31.47 1.30 -20.71
CA GLY A 895 -32.02 0.90 -19.41
C GLY A 895 -30.93 0.19 -18.62
N ALA A 896 -29.82 0.87 -18.33
CA ALA A 896 -28.78 0.35 -17.44
C ALA A 896 -29.20 0.65 -15.99
N THR A 897 -29.84 -0.32 -15.35
CA THR A 897 -29.87 -0.43 -13.89
C THR A 897 -28.52 -0.97 -13.43
N TYR A 898 -27.74 -0.13 -12.75
CA TYR A 898 -26.69 -0.49 -11.81
C TYR A 898 -27.01 0.17 -10.47
#